data_AF-A0A661LZP3-F1
#
_entry.id   AF-A0A661LZP3-F1
#
_cell.length_a   1.000
_cell.length_b   1.000
_cell.length_c   1.000
_cell.angle_alpha   90.00
_cell.angle_beta   90.00
_cell.angle_gamma   90.00
#
_symmetry.space_group_name_H-M   'P 1'
#
loop_
_entity.id
_entity.type
_entity.pdbx_description
1 polymer ?
#
loop_
_entity_poly.entity_id
_entity_poly.type
_entity_poly.pdbx_seq_one_letter_code
_entity_poly.pdbx_strand_id
1 'polypeptide(L)'
;MLSVLFSSLRGRLTRISLLLLGVLVVSVAFGLFLSASETTVVSVDQDLTQYWRTTYDILVRPPGTRSAIEEKYGLVEANHLSGIPGGITIEQYEAIQRIPGVEVAAPIAMLGYSSQMLRLPAGTYPTPGVYALSCSREEDDGARTYRTNYETFVYLGKDAKELPQSEINNHNIVLGIHPPECVYDLPLLLAAIDPVQEAALIGLDKTVNGAYLDGNTLIQGKSYDTPGGGTEIVYPIPALINATCYVSVSLRSELTQLTLPSDVQDLKTILDRGGNDYLRTLPRHTVVERSASGDTVYEQMLQDLLSGYIRVYQSAPWNRPSPVHYREIISSPVKVQSILLEVIPTGTYIKGWTHGSGDAQLAFRETRRYPVDKTFICSFQGTFDTEKLIKPSKLSAVPLETYYPPLATWRYDESGSPVDALALRPTLNPIGYIQSPPLVLTTLEAARALHGEACISAVRVRVGVIDRFSPQAQSKIEAVASEIVRRTRLDVDVVVGSSPRLLLVHIPGCEDIPPLGYVEEGWIQKGVALTTYRIVQRANVLLFYAMLLICALFILNTAFTSVIGRVREFGLLKAIGWRTTSLLRLVLGEAALIGLLAGAAGVLLSLGLAYALHLSLPWTRAAIILPLGMVLCLAGYACPTLWAVRVASAVATRQGEMEARSGGMLSRWLGYAGRNLWRRRARAALSVVVAGLGAGMLVFFLCLVKGMHGYLALTLLGRYILVHVSGYHWAMLGVVIGVGTISVADTLLAGVMERRREIGVLKAVGWRTGAVAGLFLREGVLLGLAGGVMGSLLGLGAFLALYHVLSWALLWIVVLGVTLPGVAGVLAALYPARVAAKVPPAEAVQYE
;
A
#
# COMPACT_ATOMS: atom_id res chain seq x y z
N MET A 1 4.09 -58.10 -27.44
CA MET A 1 3.94 -56.62 -27.56
C MET A 1 4.89 -55.89 -26.61
N LEU A 2 4.88 -56.19 -25.30
CA LEU A 2 5.87 -55.68 -24.33
C LEU A 2 7.34 -55.93 -24.73
N SER A 3 7.67 -57.12 -25.25
CA SER A 3 9.03 -57.44 -25.75
C SER A 3 9.48 -56.54 -26.91
N VAL A 4 8.57 -56.23 -27.84
CA VAL A 4 8.82 -55.34 -28.99
C VAL A 4 8.99 -53.88 -28.54
N LEU A 5 8.26 -53.49 -27.49
CA LEU A 5 8.35 -52.18 -26.85
C LEU A 5 9.73 -52.00 -26.18
N PHE A 6 10.21 -53.00 -25.43
CA PHE A 6 11.54 -52.96 -24.82
C PHE A 6 12.69 -53.06 -25.84
N SER A 7 12.53 -53.83 -26.92
CA SER A 7 13.55 -53.92 -27.97
C SER A 7 13.66 -52.63 -28.80
N SER A 8 12.54 -51.93 -29.04
CA SER A 8 12.55 -50.62 -29.72
C SER A 8 13.28 -49.56 -28.88
N LEU A 9 13.10 -49.60 -27.56
CA LEU A 9 13.73 -48.70 -26.61
C LEU A 9 15.26 -48.87 -26.56
N ARG A 10 15.74 -50.12 -26.56
CA ARG A 10 17.17 -50.44 -26.39
C ARG A 10 18.04 -50.04 -27.58
N GLY A 11 17.49 -50.04 -28.80
CA GLY A 11 18.23 -49.66 -30.02
C GLY A 11 18.43 -48.15 -30.22
N ARG A 12 17.81 -47.28 -29.40
CA ARG A 12 17.76 -45.81 -29.64
C ARG A 12 17.90 -44.97 -28.38
N LEU A 13 18.79 -45.43 -27.50
CA LEU A 13 19.05 -44.84 -26.20
C LEU A 13 19.25 -43.31 -26.26
N THR A 14 19.99 -42.80 -27.24
CA THR A 14 20.29 -41.35 -27.37
C THR A 14 19.08 -40.47 -27.67
N ARG A 15 18.13 -40.95 -28.47
CA ARG A 15 16.94 -40.16 -28.83
C ARG A 15 15.90 -40.23 -27.72
N ILE A 16 15.72 -41.41 -27.13
CA ILE A 16 14.80 -41.61 -26.01
C ILE A 16 15.31 -40.89 -24.76
N SER A 17 16.62 -40.84 -24.51
CA SER A 17 17.18 -40.12 -23.37
C SER A 17 16.93 -38.62 -23.44
N LEU A 18 16.97 -38.02 -24.63
CA LEU A 18 16.65 -36.60 -24.83
C LEU A 18 15.16 -36.31 -24.59
N LEU A 19 14.27 -37.18 -25.10
CA LEU A 19 12.82 -37.07 -24.86
C LEU A 19 12.49 -37.21 -23.38
N LEU A 20 13.09 -38.22 -22.72
CA LEU A 20 12.90 -38.48 -21.30
C LEU A 20 13.43 -37.33 -20.45
N LEU A 21 14.59 -36.76 -20.80
CA LEU A 21 15.14 -35.57 -20.14
C LEU A 21 14.21 -34.35 -20.31
N GLY A 22 13.68 -34.11 -21.51
CA GLY A 22 12.75 -33.01 -21.76
C GLY A 22 11.46 -33.12 -20.93
N VAL A 23 10.82 -34.29 -20.95
CA VAL A 23 9.61 -34.55 -20.15
C VAL A 23 9.93 -34.48 -18.65
N LEU A 24 11.10 -34.98 -18.22
CA LEU A 24 11.55 -34.89 -16.83
C LEU A 24 11.68 -33.44 -16.36
N VAL A 25 12.33 -32.57 -17.15
CA VAL A 25 12.46 -31.14 -16.82
C VAL A 25 11.09 -30.49 -16.67
N VAL A 26 10.14 -30.80 -17.57
CA VAL A 26 8.77 -30.32 -17.49
C VAL A 26 8.05 -30.83 -16.23
N SER A 27 8.18 -32.10 -15.88
CA SER A 27 7.59 -32.67 -14.66
C SER A 27 8.18 -32.04 -13.39
N VAL A 28 9.48 -31.80 -13.35
CA VAL A 28 10.15 -31.11 -12.22
C VAL A 28 9.70 -29.66 -12.11
N ALA A 29 9.68 -28.94 -13.24
CA ALA A 29 9.20 -27.56 -13.33
C ALA A 29 7.77 -27.41 -12.80
N PHE A 30 6.88 -28.30 -13.24
CA PHE A 30 5.49 -28.31 -12.80
C PHE A 30 5.34 -28.68 -11.31
N GLY A 31 6.13 -29.63 -10.81
CA GLY A 31 6.13 -29.98 -9.38
C GLY A 31 6.62 -28.84 -8.49
N LEU A 32 7.70 -28.16 -8.88
CA LEU A 32 8.18 -26.96 -8.21
C LEU A 32 7.15 -25.83 -8.23
N PHE A 33 6.48 -25.63 -9.37
CA PHE A 33 5.39 -24.66 -9.48
C PHE A 33 4.26 -24.97 -8.49
N LEU A 34 3.80 -26.23 -8.41
CA LEU A 34 2.76 -26.63 -7.48
C LEU A 34 3.17 -26.38 -6.02
N SER A 35 4.41 -26.70 -5.66
CA SER A 35 4.96 -26.46 -4.31
C SER A 35 5.00 -24.99 -3.96
N ALA A 36 5.55 -24.18 -4.86
CA ALA A 36 5.74 -22.77 -4.61
C ALA A 36 4.39 -22.02 -4.64
N SER A 37 3.47 -22.39 -5.53
CA SER A 37 2.10 -21.86 -5.56
C SER A 37 1.36 -22.15 -4.25
N GLU A 38 1.46 -23.36 -3.72
CA GLU A 38 0.82 -23.71 -2.46
C GLU A 38 1.44 -23.01 -1.26
N THR A 39 2.77 -22.98 -1.18
CA THR A 39 3.50 -22.23 -0.14
C THR A 39 3.11 -20.76 -0.15
N THR A 40 2.96 -20.17 -1.34
CA THR A 40 2.49 -18.79 -1.53
C THR A 40 1.06 -18.60 -0.99
N VAL A 41 0.14 -19.49 -1.34
CA VAL A 41 -1.26 -19.40 -0.88
C VAL A 41 -1.35 -19.55 0.63
N VAL A 42 -0.60 -20.49 1.23
CA VAL A 42 -0.57 -20.70 2.68
C VAL A 42 0.05 -19.51 3.40
N SER A 43 1.17 -18.96 2.90
CA SER A 43 1.80 -17.78 3.49
C SER A 43 0.88 -16.57 3.45
N VAL A 44 0.22 -16.32 2.31
CA VAL A 44 -0.73 -15.21 2.18
C VAL A 44 -1.94 -15.40 3.09
N ASP A 45 -2.44 -16.62 3.24
CA ASP A 45 -3.53 -16.92 4.17
C ASP A 45 -3.13 -16.69 5.64
N GLN A 46 -1.90 -17.07 6.01
CA GLN A 46 -1.34 -16.81 7.35
C GLN A 46 -1.16 -15.31 7.61
N ASP A 47 -0.55 -14.58 6.66
CA ASP A 47 -0.35 -13.13 6.76
C ASP A 47 -1.70 -12.40 6.88
N LEU A 48 -2.68 -12.77 6.05
CA LEU A 48 -4.02 -12.21 6.14
C LEU A 48 -4.68 -12.57 7.48
N THR A 49 -4.55 -13.81 7.97
CA THR A 49 -5.11 -14.22 9.26
C THR A 49 -4.49 -13.45 10.44
N GLN A 50 -3.23 -13.04 10.33
CA GLN A 50 -2.56 -12.23 11.35
C GLN A 50 -2.99 -10.75 11.32
N TYR A 51 -3.20 -10.17 10.13
CA TYR A 51 -3.38 -8.72 9.98
C TYR A 51 -4.76 -8.28 9.47
N TRP A 52 -5.73 -9.20 9.24
CA TRP A 52 -7.03 -8.80 8.68
C TRP A 52 -7.90 -7.99 9.64
N ARG A 53 -7.81 -8.24 10.95
CA ARG A 53 -8.70 -7.60 11.93
C ARG A 53 -8.12 -6.27 12.38
N THR A 54 -8.95 -5.24 12.26
CA THR A 54 -8.66 -3.85 12.61
C THR A 54 -9.13 -3.57 14.04
N THR A 55 -8.82 -2.39 14.60
CA THR A 55 -9.28 -2.01 15.95
C THR A 55 -10.81 -1.99 16.06
N TYR A 56 -11.51 -1.64 14.99
CA TYR A 56 -12.96 -1.77 14.87
C TYR A 56 -13.29 -2.22 13.44
N ASP A 57 -14.42 -2.90 13.25
CA ASP A 57 -14.76 -3.53 11.96
C ASP A 57 -15.56 -2.59 11.05
N ILE A 58 -16.37 -1.72 11.65
CA ILE A 58 -17.29 -0.81 10.97
C ILE A 58 -17.14 0.61 11.56
N LEU A 59 -17.07 1.62 10.69
CA LEU A 59 -17.13 3.04 11.04
C LEU A 59 -18.49 3.59 10.61
N VAL A 60 -19.23 4.18 11.53
CA VAL A 60 -20.52 4.83 11.26
C VAL A 60 -20.37 6.34 11.42
N ARG A 61 -20.84 7.11 10.44
CA ARG A 61 -20.76 8.57 10.40
C ARG A 61 -22.13 9.19 10.03
N PRO A 62 -22.38 10.46 10.40
CA PRO A 62 -23.54 11.19 9.90
C PRO A 62 -23.57 11.24 8.37
N PRO A 63 -24.77 11.27 7.75
CA PRO A 63 -24.90 11.32 6.30
C PRO A 63 -24.27 12.60 5.73
N GLY A 64 -23.53 12.46 4.63
CA GLY A 64 -22.93 13.60 3.92
C GLY A 64 -21.61 14.11 4.52
N THR A 65 -20.99 13.34 5.42
CA THR A 65 -19.67 13.65 6.01
C THR A 65 -18.50 13.07 5.20
N ARG A 66 -18.78 12.24 4.18
CA ARG A 66 -17.77 11.69 3.29
C ARG A 66 -17.30 12.73 2.27
N SER A 67 -15.99 12.81 2.06
CA SER A 67 -15.45 13.60 0.97
C SER A 67 -15.69 12.93 -0.39
N ALA A 68 -15.73 13.71 -1.47
CA ALA A 68 -15.85 13.18 -2.84
C ALA A 68 -14.69 12.22 -3.21
N ILE A 69 -13.51 12.41 -2.60
CA ILE A 69 -12.33 11.56 -2.81
C ILE A 69 -12.52 10.21 -2.11
N GLU A 70 -13.06 10.21 -0.89
CA GLU A 70 -13.41 8.97 -0.17
C GLU A 70 -14.40 8.12 -0.97
N GLU A 71 -15.45 8.73 -1.52
CA GLU A 71 -16.45 8.04 -2.33
C GLU A 71 -15.87 7.52 -3.66
N LYS A 72 -15.11 8.34 -4.37
CA LYS A 72 -14.52 7.98 -5.68
C LYS A 72 -13.55 6.81 -5.58
N TYR A 73 -12.71 6.76 -4.53
CA TYR A 73 -11.63 5.78 -4.41
C TYR A 73 -11.85 4.71 -3.34
N GLY A 74 -12.96 4.77 -2.61
CA GLY A 74 -13.27 3.83 -1.52
C GLY A 74 -12.26 3.95 -0.37
N LEU A 75 -11.88 5.19 -0.03
CA LEU A 75 -10.93 5.50 1.05
C LEU A 75 -11.67 5.97 2.31
N VAL A 76 -10.96 6.00 3.43
CA VAL A 76 -11.33 6.74 4.63
C VAL A 76 -10.18 7.68 5.00
N GLU A 77 -10.49 8.95 5.19
CA GLU A 77 -9.52 9.98 5.54
C GLU A 77 -8.93 9.78 6.95
N ALA A 78 -7.67 10.14 7.16
CA ALA A 78 -6.98 10.05 8.44
C ALA A 78 -7.28 11.21 9.42
N ASN A 79 -8.04 12.23 8.98
CA ASN A 79 -8.40 13.46 9.69
C ASN A 79 -9.94 13.65 9.78
N HIS A 80 -10.69 12.56 9.66
CA HIS A 80 -12.14 12.60 9.46
C HIS A 80 -12.95 13.01 10.69
N LEU A 81 -12.46 12.78 11.92
CA LEU A 81 -13.20 13.07 13.15
C LEU A 81 -13.15 14.57 13.49
N SER A 82 -12.02 15.19 13.19
CA SER A 82 -11.70 16.59 13.44
C SER A 82 -12.67 17.63 12.85
N GLY A 83 -13.61 17.23 11.99
CA GLY A 83 -14.56 18.11 11.33
C GLY A 83 -16.04 17.73 11.49
N ILE A 84 -16.36 16.71 12.28
CA ILE A 84 -17.73 16.24 12.48
C ILE A 84 -18.19 16.64 13.89
N PRO A 85 -18.96 17.73 14.06
CA PRO A 85 -19.34 18.23 15.39
C PRO A 85 -20.49 17.45 16.05
N GLY A 86 -21.08 16.48 15.35
CA GLY A 86 -22.26 15.73 15.75
C GLY A 86 -23.08 15.30 14.54
N GLY A 87 -24.27 14.75 14.77
CA GLY A 87 -25.21 14.35 13.71
C GLY A 87 -25.77 12.93 13.85
N ILE A 88 -25.18 12.11 14.73
CA ILE A 88 -25.76 10.82 15.15
C ILE A 88 -26.50 11.05 16.47
N THR A 89 -27.76 10.61 16.55
CA THR A 89 -28.57 10.72 17.77
C THR A 89 -28.27 9.59 18.76
N ILE A 90 -28.53 9.83 20.05
CA ILE A 90 -28.46 8.78 21.08
C ILE A 90 -29.40 7.62 20.72
N GLU A 91 -30.61 7.90 20.21
CA GLU A 91 -31.54 6.87 19.74
C GLU A 91 -30.95 6.01 18.61
N GLN A 92 -30.29 6.64 17.62
CA GLN A 92 -29.60 5.91 16.54
C GLN A 92 -28.46 5.06 17.09
N TYR A 93 -27.69 5.59 18.06
CA TYR A 93 -26.62 4.86 18.72
C TYR A 93 -27.13 3.63 19.50
N GLU A 94 -28.18 3.79 20.31
CA GLU A 94 -28.83 2.67 21.00
C GLU A 94 -29.41 1.65 20.00
N ALA A 95 -29.95 2.12 18.87
CA ALA A 95 -30.44 1.25 17.82
C ALA A 95 -29.31 0.41 17.20
N ILE A 96 -28.09 0.96 17.08
CA ILE A 96 -26.88 0.22 16.65
C ILE A 96 -26.49 -0.82 17.69
N GLN A 97 -26.46 -0.46 18.98
CA GLN A 97 -26.13 -1.41 20.07
C GLN A 97 -27.09 -2.60 20.12
N ARG A 98 -28.37 -2.39 19.81
CA ARG A 98 -29.40 -3.45 19.80
C ARG A 98 -29.35 -4.37 18.56
N ILE A 99 -28.44 -4.15 17.61
CA ILE A 99 -28.32 -5.00 16.42
C ILE A 99 -27.66 -6.34 16.80
N PRO A 100 -28.28 -7.49 16.49
CA PRO A 100 -27.68 -8.79 16.74
C PRO A 100 -26.32 -8.93 16.04
N GLY A 101 -25.30 -9.30 16.80
CA GLY A 101 -23.92 -9.47 16.31
C GLY A 101 -23.01 -8.27 16.56
N VAL A 102 -23.54 -7.10 16.97
CA VAL A 102 -22.72 -6.01 17.51
C VAL A 102 -22.24 -6.41 18.91
N GLU A 103 -20.93 -6.45 19.11
CA GLU A 103 -20.30 -6.74 20.40
C GLU A 103 -19.93 -5.45 21.13
N VAL A 104 -19.32 -4.51 20.41
CA VAL A 104 -18.97 -3.19 20.92
C VAL A 104 -19.43 -2.15 19.92
N ALA A 105 -20.04 -1.08 20.40
CA ALA A 105 -20.30 0.13 19.65
C ALA A 105 -19.81 1.30 20.49
N ALA A 106 -18.66 1.87 20.11
CA ALA A 106 -17.96 2.90 20.86
C ALA A 106 -18.15 4.27 20.16
N PRO A 107 -19.06 5.13 20.66
CA PRO A 107 -19.33 6.44 20.11
C PRO A 107 -18.24 7.44 20.50
N ILE A 108 -17.99 8.40 19.62
CA ILE A 108 -17.19 9.60 19.90
C ILE A 108 -18.03 10.82 19.55
N ALA A 109 -18.06 11.80 20.44
CA ALA A 109 -18.63 13.13 20.19
C ALA A 109 -17.54 14.19 20.33
N MET A 110 -17.24 14.90 19.24
CA MET A 110 -16.26 15.99 19.23
C MET A 110 -16.94 17.29 19.67
N LEU A 111 -16.71 17.72 20.90
CA LEU A 111 -17.43 18.85 21.49
C LEU A 111 -16.88 20.18 20.95
N GLY A 112 -15.56 20.29 20.81
CA GLY A 112 -14.87 21.48 20.29
C GLY A 112 -13.72 21.94 21.18
N TYR A 113 -13.11 23.06 20.81
CA TYR A 113 -11.98 23.64 21.53
C TYR A 113 -12.42 24.66 22.59
N SER A 114 -11.86 24.51 23.79
CA SER A 114 -11.87 25.49 24.86
C SER A 114 -10.48 26.11 25.00
N SER A 115 -10.39 27.44 25.06
CA SER A 115 -9.13 28.13 25.36
C SER A 115 -8.89 28.15 26.86
N GLN A 116 -7.76 27.59 27.31
CA GLN A 116 -7.28 27.74 28.67
C GLN A 116 -6.07 28.68 28.71
N MET A 117 -6.04 29.55 29.72
CA MET A 117 -4.91 30.47 29.93
C MET A 117 -3.86 29.77 30.78
N LEU A 118 -2.72 29.47 30.15
CA LEU A 118 -1.54 29.00 30.83
C LEU A 118 -0.74 30.20 31.31
N ARG A 119 -0.42 30.25 32.61
CA ARG A 119 0.30 31.36 33.23
C ARG A 119 1.70 30.91 33.64
N LEU A 120 2.72 31.58 33.11
CA LEU A 120 4.12 31.34 33.42
C LEU A 120 4.66 32.50 34.26
N PRO A 121 4.96 32.30 35.56
CA PRO A 121 5.50 33.35 36.41
C PRO A 121 6.89 33.82 35.92
N ALA A 122 7.04 35.12 35.71
CA ALA A 122 8.27 35.77 35.24
C ALA A 122 9.13 36.36 36.38
N GLY A 123 8.73 36.16 37.65
CA GLY A 123 9.48 36.58 38.84
C GLY A 123 8.67 37.50 39.75
N THR A 124 9.35 38.45 40.39
CA THR A 124 8.75 39.47 41.28
C THR A 124 9.36 40.84 40.99
N TYR A 125 8.59 41.92 41.16
CA TYR A 125 9.11 43.28 41.01
C TYR A 125 9.97 43.66 42.23
N PRO A 126 11.26 43.97 42.07
CA PRO A 126 12.13 44.31 43.19
C PRO A 126 11.88 45.71 43.76
N THR A 127 11.50 46.69 42.94
CA THR A 127 11.30 48.10 43.34
C THR A 127 10.13 48.73 42.58
N PRO A 128 9.48 49.80 43.09
CA PRO A 128 8.58 50.61 42.29
C PRO A 128 9.31 51.21 41.07
N GLY A 129 8.65 51.25 39.92
CA GLY A 129 9.24 51.68 38.65
C GLY A 129 8.51 51.12 37.43
N VAL A 130 9.11 51.26 36.25
CA VAL A 130 8.55 50.74 34.99
C VAL A 130 9.33 49.51 34.56
N TYR A 131 8.60 48.46 34.19
CA TYR A 131 9.14 47.19 33.75
C TYR A 131 8.63 46.86 32.36
N ALA A 132 9.44 46.19 31.54
CA ALA A 132 8.99 45.54 30.32
C ALA A 132 9.06 44.02 30.52
N LEU A 133 7.92 43.36 30.34
CA LEU A 133 7.78 41.91 30.33
C LEU A 133 7.73 41.44 28.88
N SER A 134 8.79 40.78 28.44
CA SER A 134 8.90 40.20 27.10
C SER A 134 8.61 38.70 27.19
N CYS A 135 7.56 38.26 26.49
CA CYS A 135 7.14 36.87 26.45
C CYS A 135 7.33 36.34 25.02
N SER A 136 8.05 35.25 24.88
CA SER A 136 8.25 34.55 23.62
C SER A 136 7.77 33.11 23.70
N ARG A 137 7.21 32.61 22.61
CA ARG A 137 6.82 31.22 22.41
C ARG A 137 7.42 30.74 21.10
N GLU A 138 7.98 29.54 21.11
CA GLU A 138 8.47 28.85 19.93
C GLU A 138 7.78 27.48 19.82
N GLU A 139 7.20 27.20 18.66
CA GLU A 139 6.48 25.95 18.36
C GLU A 139 7.20 25.22 17.23
N ASP A 140 7.33 23.91 17.32
CA ASP A 140 7.96 23.08 16.28
C ASP A 140 6.96 22.03 15.76
N ASP A 141 6.57 22.17 14.49
CA ASP A 141 5.69 21.21 13.80
C ASP A 141 6.45 20.02 13.20
N GLY A 142 7.76 19.94 13.43
CA GLY A 142 8.68 18.94 12.89
C GLY A 142 9.35 19.35 11.58
N ALA A 143 8.76 20.27 10.81
CA ALA A 143 9.34 20.79 9.57
C ALA A 143 9.65 22.30 9.64
N ARG A 144 8.92 23.06 10.46
CA ARG A 144 9.04 24.50 10.66
C ARG A 144 8.94 24.85 12.14
N THR A 145 9.68 25.88 12.50
CA THR A 145 9.59 26.53 13.81
C THR A 145 8.83 27.85 13.68
N TYR A 146 7.83 28.06 14.54
CA TYR A 146 7.02 29.27 14.58
C TYR A 146 7.30 30.04 15.87
N ARG A 147 7.69 31.31 15.75
CA ARG A 147 7.95 32.17 16.90
C ARG A 147 6.88 33.24 17.05
N THR A 148 6.37 33.40 18.27
CA THR A 148 5.45 34.48 18.62
C THR A 148 6.00 35.23 19.82
N ASN A 149 6.13 36.55 19.70
CA ASN A 149 6.63 37.41 20.75
C ASN A 149 5.62 38.51 21.06
N TYR A 150 5.42 38.80 22.34
CA TYR A 150 4.72 40.00 22.76
C TYR A 150 5.45 40.62 23.94
N GLU A 151 5.33 41.94 24.05
CA GLU A 151 5.91 42.71 25.13
C GLU A 151 4.82 43.52 25.79
N THR A 152 4.81 43.52 27.13
CA THR A 152 3.87 44.29 27.94
C THR A 152 4.65 45.17 28.89
N PHE A 153 4.32 46.46 28.92
CA PHE A 153 4.92 47.40 29.86
C PHE A 153 4.07 47.47 31.13
N VAL A 154 4.74 47.35 32.28
CA VAL A 154 4.12 47.35 33.60
C VAL A 154 4.62 48.56 34.39
N TYR A 155 3.69 49.36 34.88
CA TYR A 155 3.98 50.53 35.72
C TYR A 155 3.65 50.25 37.19
N LEU A 156 4.63 50.41 38.08
CA LEU A 156 4.48 50.39 39.54
C LEU A 156 4.76 51.79 40.11
N GLY A 157 3.74 52.64 40.18
CA GLY A 157 3.78 53.94 40.85
C GLY A 157 2.54 54.19 41.71
N LYS A 158 2.63 55.12 42.67
CA LYS A 158 1.51 55.44 43.59
C LYS A 158 0.41 56.26 42.91
N ASP A 159 0.78 57.02 41.91
CA ASP A 159 -0.01 57.90 41.04
C ASP A 159 -0.96 57.14 40.09
N ALA A 160 -0.72 55.85 39.88
CA ALA A 160 -1.55 54.99 39.03
C ALA A 160 -3.03 54.89 39.47
N LYS A 161 -3.35 55.19 40.73
CA LYS A 161 -4.72 55.13 41.26
C LYS A 161 -5.57 56.36 40.97
N GLU A 162 -4.95 57.44 40.47
CA GLU A 162 -5.58 58.75 40.31
C GLU A 162 -6.07 59.02 38.87
N LEU A 163 -5.71 58.17 37.92
CA LEU A 163 -6.06 58.29 36.49
C LEU A 163 -7.24 57.39 36.10
N PRO A 164 -8.13 57.84 35.18
CA PRO A 164 -9.23 57.02 34.70
C PRO A 164 -8.73 55.82 33.88
N GLN A 165 -9.27 54.62 34.17
CA GLN A 165 -8.85 53.34 33.56
C GLN A 165 -8.85 53.36 32.01
N SER A 166 -9.73 54.17 31.40
CA SER A 166 -9.83 54.32 29.95
C SER A 166 -8.60 54.98 29.30
N GLU A 167 -7.94 55.94 29.98
CA GLU A 167 -6.72 56.59 29.46
C GLU A 167 -5.51 55.65 29.51
N ILE A 168 -5.44 54.81 30.54
CA ILE A 168 -4.38 53.82 30.75
C ILE A 168 -4.51 52.68 29.71
N ASN A 169 -5.74 52.18 29.50
CA ASN A 169 -6.00 51.11 28.54
C ASN A 169 -5.71 51.53 27.09
N ASN A 170 -5.90 52.80 26.74
CA ASN A 170 -5.64 53.31 25.39
C ASN A 170 -4.14 53.29 24.99
N HIS A 171 -3.23 53.19 25.97
CA HIS A 171 -1.79 53.19 25.73
C HIS A 171 -1.11 51.84 26.05
N ASN A 172 -1.90 50.78 26.32
CA ASN A 172 -1.42 49.41 26.56
C ASN A 172 -0.35 49.29 27.67
N ILE A 173 -0.45 50.11 28.72
CA ILE A 173 0.37 50.00 29.94
C ILE A 173 -0.47 49.28 31.00
N VAL A 174 0.09 48.23 31.61
CA VAL A 174 -0.57 47.45 32.66
C VAL A 174 -0.13 47.98 34.03
N LEU A 175 -1.07 48.15 34.96
CA LEU A 175 -0.74 48.51 36.34
C LEU A 175 -0.22 47.27 37.08
N GLY A 176 0.93 47.38 37.76
CA GLY A 176 1.60 46.29 38.46
C GLY A 176 0.92 45.84 39.76
N ILE A 177 -0.36 45.47 39.69
CA ILE A 177 -1.17 45.01 40.83
C ILE A 177 -1.00 43.50 41.05
N HIS A 178 -0.64 42.75 40.00
CA HIS A 178 -0.40 41.31 40.02
C HIS A 178 1.07 40.99 39.73
N PRO A 179 1.60 39.84 40.18
CA PRO A 179 2.95 39.39 39.84
C PRO A 179 3.17 39.35 38.31
N PRO A 180 4.40 39.57 37.82
CA PRO A 180 4.68 39.49 36.39
C PRO A 180 4.52 38.05 35.93
N GLU A 181 3.58 37.80 35.02
CA GLU A 181 3.32 36.49 34.42
C GLU A 181 3.10 36.59 32.91
N CYS A 182 3.70 35.67 32.16
CA CYS A 182 3.40 35.48 30.75
C CYS A 182 2.16 34.60 30.62
N VAL A 183 1.15 35.08 29.90
CA VAL A 183 -0.08 34.34 29.63
C VAL A 183 -0.01 33.77 28.21
N TYR A 184 -0.21 32.47 28.09
CA TYR A 184 -0.29 31.77 26.82
C TYR A 184 -1.65 31.10 26.67
N ASP A 185 -2.17 31.11 25.46
CA ASP A 185 -3.45 30.48 25.15
C ASP A 185 -3.22 29.02 24.70
N LEU A 186 -3.80 28.09 25.45
CA LEU A 186 -3.74 26.66 25.19
C LEU A 186 -5.13 26.16 24.73
N PRO A 187 -5.31 25.83 23.45
CA PRO A 187 -6.55 25.25 22.97
C PRO A 187 -6.65 23.78 23.40
N LEU A 188 -7.60 23.48 24.29
CA LEU A 188 -7.93 22.12 24.70
C LEU A 188 -9.12 21.60 23.89
N LEU A 189 -8.91 20.53 23.13
CA LEU A 189 -9.98 19.83 22.43
C LEU A 189 -10.69 18.89 23.41
N LEU A 190 -12.00 19.10 23.58
CA LEU A 190 -12.87 18.24 24.37
C LEU A 190 -13.58 17.23 23.46
N ALA A 191 -13.52 15.97 23.83
CA ALA A 191 -14.32 14.90 23.22
C ALA A 191 -15.07 14.12 24.29
N ALA A 192 -16.20 13.52 23.93
CA ALA A 192 -16.95 12.64 24.81
C ALA A 192 -17.03 11.22 24.24
N ILE A 193 -17.06 10.26 25.15
CA ILE A 193 -17.07 8.82 24.87
C ILE A 193 -18.11 8.11 25.74
N ASP A 194 -18.50 6.91 25.34
CA ASP A 194 -19.12 5.95 26.25
C ASP A 194 -18.01 5.17 26.97
N PRO A 195 -17.79 5.37 28.28
CA PRO A 195 -16.64 4.76 28.98
C PRO A 195 -16.64 3.24 28.96
N VAL A 196 -17.81 2.60 29.03
CA VAL A 196 -17.93 1.13 29.05
C VAL A 196 -17.53 0.57 27.69
N GLN A 197 -18.04 1.19 26.62
CA GLN A 197 -17.79 0.73 25.27
C GLN A 197 -16.36 1.05 24.80
N GLU A 198 -15.80 2.18 25.24
CA GLU A 198 -14.41 2.55 24.94
C GLU A 198 -13.41 1.63 25.66
N ALA A 199 -13.68 1.30 26.92
CA ALA A 199 -12.92 0.28 27.66
C ALA A 199 -12.97 -1.08 26.94
N ALA A 200 -14.14 -1.50 26.45
CA ALA A 200 -14.27 -2.76 25.70
C ALA A 200 -13.53 -2.73 24.34
N LEU A 201 -13.45 -1.58 23.67
CA LEU A 201 -12.84 -1.48 22.34
C LEU A 201 -11.30 -1.45 22.39
N ILE A 202 -10.74 -0.59 23.25
CA ILE A 202 -9.31 -0.27 23.27
C ILE A 202 -8.64 -0.44 24.64
N GLY A 203 -9.40 -0.77 25.69
CA GLY A 203 -8.88 -0.94 27.05
C GLY A 203 -8.50 0.38 27.71
N LEU A 204 -9.25 1.47 27.44
CA LEU A 204 -8.96 2.82 27.97
C LEU A 204 -8.97 2.86 29.51
N ASP A 205 -9.80 2.06 30.16
CA ASP A 205 -9.87 1.90 31.61
C ASP A 205 -8.53 1.48 32.23
N LYS A 206 -7.72 0.71 31.51
CA LYS A 206 -6.42 0.20 31.98
C LYS A 206 -5.29 1.21 31.91
N THR A 207 -5.48 2.33 31.21
CA THR A 207 -4.46 3.37 31.05
C THR A 207 -4.67 4.57 31.97
N VAL A 208 -5.74 4.55 32.75
CA VAL A 208 -6.16 5.67 33.61
C VAL A 208 -5.51 5.59 34.97
N ASN A 209 -5.01 6.74 35.43
CA ASN A 209 -4.54 6.96 36.79
C ASN A 209 -5.53 7.90 37.50
N GLY A 210 -6.17 7.41 38.57
CA GLY A 210 -7.31 8.06 39.22
C GLY A 210 -8.61 7.28 39.03
N ALA A 211 -9.76 7.95 39.17
CA ALA A 211 -11.06 7.33 38.97
C ALA A 211 -11.44 7.33 37.48
N TYR A 212 -11.91 6.20 36.97
CA TYR A 212 -12.42 6.11 35.61
C TYR A 212 -13.82 6.76 35.50
N LEU A 213 -14.20 7.16 34.28
CA LEU A 213 -15.49 7.81 34.01
C LEU A 213 -16.64 6.83 34.19
N ASP A 214 -17.70 7.26 34.87
CA ASP A 214 -18.97 6.52 34.94
C ASP A 214 -19.94 7.01 33.85
N GLY A 215 -20.33 6.10 32.95
CA GLY A 215 -21.23 6.39 31.84
C GLY A 215 -22.71 6.54 32.25
N ASN A 216 -23.10 6.08 33.44
CA ASN A 216 -24.51 6.03 33.86
C ASN A 216 -24.94 7.25 34.70
N THR A 217 -23.99 8.09 35.10
CA THR A 217 -24.29 9.27 35.92
C THR A 217 -24.93 10.37 35.06
N LEU A 218 -26.20 10.68 35.34
CA LEU A 218 -26.92 11.78 34.71
C LEU A 218 -26.33 13.13 35.12
N ILE A 219 -26.06 13.99 34.13
CA ILE A 219 -25.53 15.33 34.36
C ILE A 219 -26.67 16.31 34.60
N GLN A 220 -26.88 16.68 35.86
CA GLN A 220 -27.90 17.66 36.28
C GLN A 220 -27.28 19.01 36.63
N GLY A 221 -27.94 20.09 36.21
CA GLY A 221 -27.52 21.44 36.53
C GLY A 221 -27.76 21.74 38.02
N LYS A 222 -26.74 22.25 38.70
CA LYS A 222 -26.84 22.72 40.09
C LYS A 222 -27.02 24.23 40.09
N SER A 223 -28.01 24.72 40.84
CA SER A 223 -28.24 26.16 40.98
C SER A 223 -27.28 26.76 42.00
N TYR A 224 -26.65 27.87 41.66
CA TYR A 224 -25.77 28.65 42.53
C TYR A 224 -26.25 30.10 42.59
N ASP A 225 -26.31 30.66 43.78
CA ASP A 225 -26.60 32.08 43.96
C ASP A 225 -25.36 32.90 43.59
N THR A 226 -25.52 33.82 42.65
CA THR A 226 -24.46 34.74 42.24
C THR A 226 -24.36 35.91 43.22
N PRO A 227 -23.16 36.47 43.44
CA PRO A 227 -22.96 37.61 44.36
C PRO A 227 -23.81 38.86 44.06
N GLY A 228 -24.37 38.96 42.85
CA GLY A 228 -25.25 40.04 42.41
C GLY A 228 -26.75 39.78 42.56
N GLY A 229 -27.16 38.69 43.22
CA GLY A 229 -28.57 38.38 43.49
C GLY A 229 -29.32 37.61 42.37
N GLY A 230 -28.61 37.06 41.39
CA GLY A 230 -29.18 36.15 40.39
C GLY A 230 -28.83 34.68 40.64
N THR A 231 -29.61 33.74 40.13
CA THR A 231 -29.29 32.29 40.15
C THR A 231 -28.64 31.85 38.84
N GLU A 232 -27.48 31.20 38.92
CA GLU A 232 -26.79 30.59 37.78
C GLU A 232 -26.85 29.06 37.88
N ILE A 233 -27.22 28.39 36.79
CA ILE A 233 -27.23 26.92 36.73
C ILE A 233 -25.91 26.44 36.14
N VAL A 234 -25.19 25.62 36.89
CA VAL A 234 -23.88 25.09 36.50
C VAL A 234 -23.92 23.57 36.42
N TYR A 235 -23.49 23.01 35.29
CA TYR A 235 -23.46 21.58 35.05
C TYR A 235 -22.07 20.99 35.39
N PRO A 236 -21.94 20.11 36.40
CA PRO A 236 -20.69 19.44 36.73
C PRO A 236 -20.48 18.25 35.78
N ILE A 237 -19.41 18.29 35.00
CA ILE A 237 -19.09 17.30 33.98
C ILE A 237 -17.84 16.53 34.40
N PRO A 238 -17.90 15.20 34.56
CA PRO A 238 -16.70 14.41 34.86
C PRO A 238 -15.77 14.37 33.65
N ALA A 239 -14.48 14.53 33.88
CA ALA A 239 -13.49 14.57 32.81
C ALA A 239 -12.22 13.79 33.16
N LEU A 240 -11.55 13.28 32.13
CA LEU A 240 -10.18 12.78 32.17
C LEU A 240 -9.31 13.67 31.29
N ILE A 241 -8.07 13.89 31.70
CA ILE A 241 -7.10 14.67 30.92
C ILE A 241 -5.98 13.76 30.41
N ASN A 242 -5.51 14.00 29.19
CA ASN A 242 -4.42 13.23 28.62
C ASN A 242 -3.13 13.54 29.39
N ALA A 243 -2.35 12.52 29.74
CA ALA A 243 -1.04 12.69 30.35
C ALA A 243 0.04 13.02 29.30
N THR A 244 -0.21 12.69 28.03
CA THR A 244 0.76 12.83 26.95
C THR A 244 0.56 14.15 26.20
N CYS A 245 1.60 15.00 26.15
CA CYS A 245 1.63 16.18 25.30
C CYS A 245 2.13 15.82 23.89
N TYR A 246 1.38 16.19 22.86
CA TYR A 246 1.76 15.97 21.45
C TYR A 246 2.35 17.21 20.76
N VAL A 247 2.40 18.34 21.47
CA VAL A 247 2.87 19.63 20.92
C VAL A 247 4.26 19.94 21.46
N SER A 248 5.18 20.25 20.55
CA SER A 248 6.54 20.71 20.90
C SER A 248 6.53 22.23 21.06
N VAL A 249 6.60 22.71 22.30
CA VAL A 249 6.59 24.15 22.62
C VAL A 249 7.72 24.52 23.56
N SER A 250 8.29 25.70 23.37
CA SER A 250 9.28 26.33 24.24
C SER A 250 8.77 27.71 24.63
N LEU A 251 8.75 28.01 25.93
CA LEU A 251 8.30 29.28 26.47
C LEU A 251 9.47 30.00 27.13
N ARG A 252 9.62 31.29 26.87
CA ARG A 252 10.62 32.14 27.49
C ARG A 252 10.00 33.47 27.92
N SER A 253 10.32 33.87 29.13
CA SER A 253 9.87 35.11 29.76
C SER A 253 11.08 35.90 30.25
N GLU A 254 11.14 37.18 29.88
CA GLU A 254 12.17 38.11 30.32
C GLU A 254 11.52 39.32 30.97
N LEU A 255 11.93 39.63 32.21
CA LEU A 255 11.52 40.82 32.93
C LEU A 255 12.69 41.81 32.97
N THR A 256 12.49 42.98 32.40
CA THR A 256 13.49 44.06 32.36
C THR A 256 12.97 45.31 33.06
N GLN A 257 13.83 46.02 33.78
CA GLN A 257 13.51 47.33 34.39
C GLN A 257 13.97 48.45 33.47
N LEU A 258 13.10 49.44 33.27
CA LEU A 258 13.39 50.62 32.46
C LEU A 258 13.94 51.73 33.33
N THR A 259 14.98 52.40 32.83
CA THR A 259 15.56 53.56 33.51
C THR A 259 14.82 54.81 33.05
N LEU A 260 14.01 55.39 33.93
CA LEU A 260 13.31 56.65 33.66
C LEU A 260 14.27 57.85 33.80
N PRO A 261 14.26 58.80 32.85
CA PRO A 261 14.94 60.09 32.99
C PRO A 261 14.42 60.88 34.20
N SER A 262 15.26 61.72 34.80
CA SER A 262 14.91 62.46 36.03
C SER A 262 13.71 63.42 35.88
N ASP A 263 13.40 63.83 34.65
CA ASP A 263 12.27 64.70 34.27
C ASP A 263 10.94 63.95 34.08
N VAL A 264 10.93 62.62 34.15
CA VAL A 264 9.73 61.78 34.01
C VAL A 264 9.59 60.88 35.23
N GLN A 265 8.65 61.20 36.12
CA GLN A 265 8.45 60.44 37.38
C GLN A 265 7.02 59.93 37.56
N ASP A 266 6.08 60.34 36.71
CA ASP A 266 4.67 60.05 36.80
C ASP A 266 4.13 59.42 35.51
N LEU A 267 3.11 58.58 35.66
CA LEU A 267 2.43 57.86 34.58
C LEU A 267 1.85 58.82 33.55
N LYS A 268 1.36 59.99 33.98
CA LYS A 268 0.79 61.01 33.08
C LYS A 268 1.82 61.53 32.09
N THR A 269 3.04 61.87 32.54
CA THR A 269 4.11 62.31 31.65
C THR A 269 4.57 61.22 30.68
N ILE A 270 4.50 59.94 31.09
CA ILE A 270 4.77 58.80 30.20
C ILE A 270 3.71 58.72 29.10
N LEU A 271 2.43 58.87 29.45
CA LEU A 271 1.31 58.86 28.51
C LEU A 271 1.40 60.05 27.52
N ASP A 272 1.67 61.26 28.03
CA ASP A 272 1.81 62.48 27.22
C ASP A 272 2.99 62.42 26.22
N ARG A 273 4.02 61.61 26.50
CA ARG A 273 5.16 61.38 25.61
C ARG A 273 4.97 60.25 24.61
N GLY A 274 3.79 59.64 24.53
CA GLY A 274 3.48 58.56 23.57
C GLY A 274 3.47 57.16 24.19
N GLY A 275 3.43 57.03 25.52
CA GLY A 275 3.19 55.78 26.23
C GLY A 275 4.19 54.67 25.86
N ASN A 276 3.69 53.55 25.35
CA ASN A 276 4.52 52.40 24.95
C ASN A 276 5.61 52.75 23.93
N ASP A 277 5.35 53.64 22.98
CA ASP A 277 6.34 54.00 21.96
C ASP A 277 7.52 54.75 22.58
N TYR A 278 7.26 55.60 23.58
CA TYR A 278 8.29 56.24 24.38
C TYR A 278 9.05 55.23 25.25
N LEU A 279 8.35 54.37 25.97
CA LEU A 279 8.97 53.36 26.84
C LEU A 279 9.90 52.41 26.07
N ARG A 280 9.58 52.12 24.80
CA ARG A 280 10.45 51.28 23.94
C ARG A 280 11.84 51.88 23.74
N THR A 281 11.98 53.21 23.78
CA THR A 281 13.24 53.94 23.53
C THR A 281 14.17 54.02 24.74
N LEU A 282 13.69 53.67 25.94
CA LEU A 282 14.44 53.84 27.18
C LEU A 282 15.47 52.72 27.41
N PRO A 283 16.59 53.03 28.12
CA PRO A 283 17.55 52.01 28.54
C PRO A 283 16.94 50.96 29.47
N ARG A 284 17.34 49.70 29.30
CA ARG A 284 16.77 48.54 30.00
C ARG A 284 17.85 47.74 30.73
N HIS A 285 17.49 47.19 31.88
CA HIS A 285 18.32 46.27 32.64
C HIS A 285 17.54 44.99 32.93
N THR A 286 18.07 43.83 32.52
CA THR A 286 17.43 42.53 32.77
C THR A 286 17.42 42.21 34.26
N VAL A 287 16.24 41.92 34.79
CA VAL A 287 16.01 41.59 36.20
C VAL A 287 15.98 40.07 36.36
N VAL A 288 15.17 39.41 35.53
CA VAL A 288 15.01 37.95 35.54
C VAL A 288 14.78 37.48 34.11
N GLU A 289 15.42 36.38 33.76
CA GLU A 289 15.13 35.61 32.55
C GLU A 289 14.81 34.17 32.94
N ARG A 290 13.75 33.61 32.37
CA ARG A 290 13.36 32.21 32.54
C ARG A 290 12.98 31.61 31.20
N SER A 291 13.35 30.34 31.03
CA SER A 291 12.87 29.50 29.96
C SER A 291 12.32 28.20 30.55
N ALA A 292 11.29 27.67 29.92
CA ALA A 292 10.68 26.41 30.30
C ALA A 292 10.34 25.59 29.04
N SER A 293 10.62 24.29 29.08
CA SER A 293 10.16 23.37 28.06
C SER A 293 8.65 23.14 28.20
N GLY A 294 7.98 22.88 27.07
CA GLY A 294 6.55 22.61 27.02
C GLY A 294 6.12 21.46 27.92
N ASP A 295 6.95 20.40 28.03
CA ASP A 295 6.66 19.25 28.89
C ASP A 295 6.56 19.65 30.36
N THR A 296 7.54 20.41 30.87
CA THR A 296 7.55 20.87 32.27
C THR A 296 6.33 21.74 32.58
N VAL A 297 5.97 22.59 31.62
CA VAL A 297 4.83 23.50 31.73
C VAL A 297 3.50 22.74 31.65
N TYR A 298 3.43 21.72 30.80
CA TYR A 298 2.27 20.86 30.67
C TYR A 298 2.06 20.00 31.92
N GLU A 299 3.13 19.46 32.51
CA GLU A 299 3.06 18.74 33.78
C GLU A 299 2.56 19.63 34.92
N GLN A 300 3.03 20.87 35.01
CA GLN A 300 2.54 21.83 36.00
C GLN A 300 1.04 22.13 35.78
N MET A 301 0.65 22.38 34.53
CA MET A 301 -0.76 22.58 34.19
C MET A 301 -1.61 21.36 34.54
N LEU A 302 -1.12 20.14 34.30
CA LEU A 302 -1.80 18.91 34.63
C LEU A 302 -2.10 18.83 36.13
N GLN A 303 -1.11 19.17 36.98
CA GLN A 303 -1.29 19.23 38.43
C GLN A 303 -2.32 20.29 38.85
N ASP A 304 -2.23 21.49 38.29
CA ASP A 304 -3.16 22.59 38.57
C ASP A 304 -4.60 22.20 38.19
N LEU A 305 -4.79 21.61 37.01
CA LEU A 305 -6.10 21.16 36.52
C LEU A 305 -6.67 20.00 37.35
N LEU A 306 -5.84 19.03 37.77
CA LEU A 306 -6.28 17.94 38.64
C LEU A 306 -6.70 18.42 40.02
N SER A 307 -6.11 19.51 40.52
CA SER A 307 -6.50 20.13 41.81
C SER A 307 -7.70 21.08 41.69
N GLY A 308 -8.06 21.48 40.47
CA GLY A 308 -9.06 22.50 40.18
C GLY A 308 -10.17 22.02 39.25
N TYR A 309 -10.66 22.95 38.43
CA TYR A 309 -11.69 22.67 37.43
C TYR A 309 -11.56 23.63 36.24
N ILE A 310 -12.02 23.19 35.07
CA ILE A 310 -12.24 24.10 33.94
C ILE A 310 -13.68 24.57 33.98
N ARG A 311 -13.89 25.88 34.14
CA ARG A 311 -15.22 26.50 34.03
C ARG A 311 -15.39 27.15 32.68
N VAL A 312 -16.46 26.77 31.99
CA VAL A 312 -16.87 27.38 30.73
C VAL A 312 -18.18 28.12 30.99
N TYR A 313 -18.14 29.44 30.82
CA TYR A 313 -19.29 30.30 31.01
C TYR A 313 -20.28 30.18 29.85
N GLN A 314 -21.56 30.38 30.15
CA GLN A 314 -22.58 30.58 29.13
C GLN A 314 -22.15 31.73 28.18
N SER A 315 -22.46 31.55 26.89
CA SER A 315 -22.09 32.45 25.79
C SER A 315 -20.58 32.57 25.52
N ALA A 316 -19.72 31.79 26.20
CA ALA A 316 -18.31 31.71 25.83
C ALA A 316 -18.16 31.22 24.37
N PRO A 317 -17.19 31.75 23.61
CA PRO A 317 -16.98 31.34 22.23
C PRO A 317 -16.45 29.90 22.19
N TRP A 318 -17.24 28.99 21.63
CA TRP A 318 -16.86 27.58 21.45
C TRP A 318 -16.45 27.33 20.00
N ASN A 319 -15.17 27.00 19.78
CA ASN A 319 -14.63 26.86 18.43
C ASN A 319 -14.74 25.41 17.95
N ARG A 320 -15.38 25.21 16.79
CA ARG A 320 -15.42 23.93 16.10
C ARG A 320 -14.82 24.07 14.71
N PRO A 321 -13.70 23.38 14.44
CA PRO A 321 -13.08 23.42 13.13
C PRO A 321 -13.84 22.54 12.13
N SER A 322 -13.80 22.92 10.85
CA SER A 322 -14.31 22.11 9.74
C SER A 322 -13.37 20.93 9.42
N PRO A 323 -13.79 19.96 8.60
CA PRO A 323 -12.87 19.02 7.98
C PRO A 323 -11.84 19.73 7.10
N VAL A 324 -10.76 19.03 6.76
CA VAL A 324 -9.78 19.49 5.77
C VAL A 324 -10.34 19.27 4.37
N HIS A 325 -10.13 20.23 3.47
CA HIS A 325 -10.56 20.11 2.08
C HIS A 325 -9.39 19.77 1.17
N TYR A 326 -9.55 18.71 0.39
CA TYR A 326 -8.56 18.23 -0.57
C TYR A 326 -9.09 18.35 -2.00
N ARG A 327 -8.17 18.58 -2.93
CA ARG A 327 -8.40 18.56 -4.36
C ARG A 327 -7.41 17.61 -5.04
N GLU A 328 -7.89 16.85 -6.00
CA GLU A 328 -7.04 15.98 -6.82
C GLU A 328 -6.27 16.81 -7.85
N ILE A 329 -4.96 16.59 -7.97
CA ILE A 329 -4.09 17.28 -8.93
C ILE A 329 -3.42 16.26 -9.86
N ILE A 330 -3.21 16.63 -11.12
CA ILE A 330 -2.77 15.70 -12.19
C ILE A 330 -1.25 15.77 -12.42
N SER A 331 -0.64 16.92 -12.17
CA SER A 331 0.78 17.17 -12.44
C SER A 331 1.53 17.57 -11.18
N SER A 332 2.69 16.96 -10.97
CA SER A 332 3.66 17.34 -9.94
C SER A 332 5.08 17.06 -10.44
N PRO A 333 6.09 17.78 -9.91
CA PRO A 333 7.49 17.44 -10.10
C PRO A 333 7.81 16.00 -9.62
N VAL A 334 7.08 15.50 -8.63
CA VAL A 334 7.23 14.14 -8.10
C VAL A 334 6.39 13.16 -8.92
N LYS A 335 7.06 12.22 -9.59
CA LYS A 335 6.38 11.15 -10.34
C LYS A 335 5.91 10.05 -9.39
N VAL A 336 4.64 10.11 -8.99
CA VAL A 336 4.01 9.07 -8.16
C VAL A 336 3.00 8.28 -9.00
N GLN A 337 2.88 6.98 -8.74
CA GLN A 337 1.87 6.10 -9.36
C GLN A 337 0.55 6.05 -8.56
N SER A 338 0.44 6.85 -7.49
CA SER A 338 -0.73 6.96 -6.63
C SER A 338 -1.54 8.21 -6.95
N ILE A 339 -2.67 8.36 -6.26
CA ILE A 339 -3.44 9.60 -6.25
C ILE A 339 -2.55 10.68 -5.63
N LEU A 340 -2.59 11.86 -6.23
CA LEU A 340 -1.90 13.05 -5.74
C LEU A 340 -2.97 14.07 -5.34
N LEU A 341 -2.86 14.54 -4.10
CA LEU A 341 -3.80 15.48 -3.51
C LEU A 341 -3.11 16.80 -3.23
N GLU A 342 -3.88 17.88 -3.20
CA GLU A 342 -3.49 19.18 -2.69
C GLU A 342 -4.49 19.59 -1.63
N VAL A 343 -3.98 20.05 -0.48
CA VAL A 343 -4.81 20.60 0.58
C VAL A 343 -5.13 22.08 0.30
N ILE A 344 -6.38 22.47 0.52
CA ILE A 344 -6.85 23.83 0.24
C ILE A 344 -6.66 24.69 1.51
N PRO A 345 -5.82 25.74 1.49
CA PRO A 345 -5.71 26.66 2.61
C PRO A 345 -6.98 27.52 2.68
N THR A 346 -7.46 27.73 3.90
CA THR A 346 -8.65 28.54 4.23
C THR A 346 -8.31 29.96 4.66
N GLY A 347 -7.04 30.22 5.01
CA GLY A 347 -6.53 31.52 5.41
C GLY A 347 -5.23 31.42 6.20
N THR A 348 -4.91 32.45 6.96
CA THR A 348 -3.81 32.47 7.92
C THR A 348 -4.33 32.51 9.35
N TYR A 349 -3.60 31.88 10.26
CA TYR A 349 -3.85 31.89 11.69
C TYR A 349 -2.75 32.67 12.37
N ILE A 350 -3.13 33.81 12.93
CA ILE A 350 -2.30 34.63 13.82
C ILE A 350 -3.13 34.82 15.08
N LYS A 351 -2.84 34.08 16.16
CA LYS A 351 -3.55 34.22 17.43
C LYS A 351 -2.62 34.79 18.49
N GLY A 352 -2.78 36.08 18.76
CA GLY A 352 -2.34 36.76 19.97
C GLY A 352 -3.55 37.47 20.58
N TRP A 353 -3.91 37.13 21.82
CA TRP A 353 -4.89 37.91 22.61
C TRP A 353 -4.29 39.23 23.14
N THR A 354 -3.08 39.56 22.71
CA THR A 354 -2.30 40.72 23.08
C THR A 354 -1.59 41.23 21.83
N HIS A 355 -1.18 42.50 21.84
CA HIS A 355 -0.54 43.26 20.76
C HIS A 355 0.85 42.71 20.33
N GLY A 356 0.97 41.39 20.11
CA GLY A 356 2.20 40.68 19.78
C GLY A 356 2.41 40.51 18.27
N SER A 357 3.68 40.45 17.88
CA SER A 357 4.14 40.09 16.54
C SER A 357 4.57 38.62 16.54
N GLY A 358 4.12 37.83 15.57
CA GLY A 358 4.54 36.44 15.45
C GLY A 358 4.41 35.92 14.03
N ASP A 359 5.11 34.81 13.78
CA ASP A 359 5.07 34.13 12.49
C ASP A 359 3.65 33.64 12.20
N ALA A 360 3.12 34.01 11.04
CA ALA A 360 1.81 33.54 10.60
C ALA A 360 1.86 32.04 10.30
N GLN A 361 0.84 31.30 10.76
CA GLN A 361 0.63 29.90 10.39
C GLN A 361 -0.47 29.80 9.33
N LEU A 362 -0.42 28.76 8.49
CA LEU A 362 -1.52 28.48 7.56
C LEU A 362 -2.70 27.84 8.30
N ALA A 363 -3.91 28.25 7.93
CA ALA A 363 -5.15 27.64 8.38
C ALA A 363 -5.72 26.74 7.27
N PHE A 364 -6.05 25.50 7.59
CA PHE A 364 -6.60 24.52 6.65
C PHE A 364 -8.04 24.11 6.97
N ARG A 365 -8.64 24.77 7.97
CA ARG A 365 -10.00 24.50 8.45
C ARG A 365 -10.69 25.82 8.78
N GLU A 366 -11.97 25.90 8.45
CA GLU A 366 -12.82 27.02 8.85
C GLU A 366 -13.24 26.83 10.31
N THR A 367 -13.24 27.91 11.11
CA THR A 367 -13.79 27.86 12.46
C THR A 367 -15.24 28.35 12.47
N ARG A 368 -16.15 27.52 12.97
CA ARG A 368 -17.48 27.97 13.37
C ARG A 368 -17.52 28.19 14.88
N ARG A 369 -17.90 29.41 15.28
CA ARG A 369 -18.10 29.78 16.68
C ARG A 369 -19.56 29.55 17.07
N TYR A 370 -19.77 28.76 18.10
CA TYR A 370 -21.08 28.59 18.71
C TYR A 370 -21.04 29.17 20.12
N PRO A 371 -22.02 29.98 20.54
CA PRO A 371 -22.15 30.33 21.93
C PRO A 371 -22.50 29.07 22.72
N VAL A 372 -21.84 28.87 23.86
CA VAL A 372 -22.23 27.79 24.76
C VAL A 372 -23.57 28.16 25.42
N ASP A 373 -24.58 27.29 25.30
CA ASP A 373 -25.92 27.57 25.84
C ASP A 373 -26.01 27.47 27.38
N LYS A 374 -25.04 26.78 28.01
CA LYS A 374 -25.05 26.43 29.44
C LYS A 374 -23.68 26.66 30.09
N THR A 375 -23.64 27.14 31.33
CA THR A 375 -22.39 27.13 32.10
C THR A 375 -22.08 25.70 32.57
N PHE A 376 -20.86 25.24 32.39
CA PHE A 376 -20.43 23.93 32.89
C PHE A 376 -19.02 23.97 33.49
N ILE A 377 -18.77 23.00 34.37
CA ILE A 377 -17.50 22.81 35.07
C ILE A 377 -17.00 21.40 34.76
N CYS A 378 -15.86 21.28 34.08
CA CYS A 378 -15.15 20.02 33.96
C CYS A 378 -14.41 19.71 35.26
N SER A 379 -14.83 18.65 35.93
CA SER A 379 -14.22 18.12 37.15
C SER A 379 -13.35 16.93 36.80
N PHE A 380 -12.04 17.07 36.95
CA PHE A 380 -11.08 16.03 36.56
C PHE A 380 -11.04 14.89 37.58
N GLN A 381 -11.27 13.66 37.11
CA GLN A 381 -11.26 12.45 37.93
C GLN A 381 -9.90 11.74 37.92
N GLY A 382 -9.06 12.05 36.93
CA GLY A 382 -7.78 11.42 36.71
C GLY A 382 -7.18 11.75 35.34
N THR A 383 -6.08 11.08 35.04
CA THR A 383 -5.35 11.22 33.78
C THR A 383 -5.41 9.93 32.99
N PHE A 384 -5.47 9.99 31.66
CA PHE A 384 -5.29 8.81 30.80
C PHE A 384 -4.01 8.93 29.97
N ASP A 385 -3.32 7.80 29.79
CA ASP A 385 -2.07 7.75 29.04
C ASP A 385 -2.27 7.02 27.71
N THR A 386 -2.13 7.76 26.61
CA THR A 386 -2.31 7.22 25.26
C THR A 386 -1.19 6.26 24.84
N GLU A 387 0.03 6.39 25.38
CA GLU A 387 1.16 5.54 25.01
C GLU A 387 1.01 4.10 25.54
N LYS A 388 0.19 3.92 26.59
CA LYS A 388 -0.14 2.61 27.17
C LYS A 388 -1.29 1.89 26.46
N LEU A 389 -1.97 2.53 25.50
CA LEU A 389 -3.04 1.90 24.74
C LEU A 389 -2.51 0.79 23.84
N ILE A 390 -3.36 -0.19 23.53
CA ILE A 390 -3.03 -1.28 22.61
C ILE A 390 -2.83 -0.67 21.20
N LYS A 391 -1.58 -0.62 20.75
CA LYS A 391 -1.24 -0.08 19.42
C LYS A 391 -1.61 -1.10 18.34
N PRO A 392 -2.47 -0.75 17.36
CA PRO A 392 -2.78 -1.64 16.25
C PRO A 392 -1.55 -1.88 15.37
N SER A 393 -1.53 -3.00 14.65
CA SER A 393 -0.50 -3.26 13.63
C SER A 393 -0.51 -2.14 12.59
N LYS A 394 0.66 -1.64 12.21
CA LYS A 394 0.80 -0.61 11.16
C LYS A 394 0.24 -1.08 9.81
N LEU A 395 0.14 -2.39 9.57
CA LEU A 395 -0.37 -2.95 8.30
C LEU A 395 -1.89 -2.90 8.20
N SER A 396 -2.59 -2.85 9.34
CA SER A 396 -4.06 -2.84 9.46
C SER A 396 -4.55 -1.74 10.39
N ALA A 397 -3.77 -0.66 10.51
CA ALA A 397 -4.15 0.48 11.31
C ALA A 397 -5.38 1.16 10.68
N VAL A 398 -6.33 1.51 11.53
CA VAL A 398 -7.50 2.34 11.21
C VAL A 398 -7.40 3.64 12.02
N PRO A 399 -8.07 4.74 11.61
CA PRO A 399 -7.85 6.03 12.23
C PRO A 399 -8.32 6.01 13.70
N LEU A 400 -7.48 6.55 14.58
CA LEU A 400 -7.74 6.69 16.02
C LEU A 400 -7.38 8.12 16.47
N GLU A 401 -7.86 9.12 15.72
CA GLU A 401 -7.58 10.55 15.92
C GLU A 401 -7.96 11.06 17.32
N THR A 402 -8.87 10.36 18.01
CA THR A 402 -9.21 10.62 19.41
C THR A 402 -8.02 10.45 20.37
N TYR A 403 -7.01 9.67 19.99
CA TYR A 403 -5.89 9.31 20.85
C TYR A 403 -4.52 9.61 20.25
N TYR A 404 -4.41 9.60 18.92
CA TYR A 404 -3.15 9.80 18.22
C TYR A 404 -3.32 10.81 17.09
N PRO A 405 -2.37 11.74 16.89
CA PRO A 405 -2.38 12.58 15.70
C PRO A 405 -2.22 11.73 14.44
N PRO A 406 -2.79 12.15 13.30
CA PRO A 406 -2.60 11.47 12.02
C PRO A 406 -1.12 11.44 11.64
N LEU A 407 -0.66 10.31 11.10
CA LEU A 407 0.72 10.16 10.64
C LEU A 407 0.87 10.84 9.27
N ALA A 408 1.60 11.96 9.26
CA ALA A 408 1.99 12.69 8.06
C ALA A 408 3.51 12.89 8.06
N THR A 409 4.19 12.43 7.00
CA THR A 409 5.67 12.48 6.92
C THR A 409 6.10 13.38 5.77
N TRP A 410 6.90 14.41 6.03
CA TRP A 410 7.46 15.26 5.00
C TRP A 410 8.51 14.48 4.19
N ARG A 411 8.39 14.51 2.85
CA ARG A 411 9.20 13.66 1.96
C ARG A 411 9.87 14.41 0.84
N TYR A 412 9.22 15.42 0.28
CA TYR A 412 9.79 16.20 -0.81
C TYR A 412 9.54 17.69 -0.60
N ASP A 413 10.49 18.50 -1.03
CA ASP A 413 10.31 19.95 -1.12
C ASP A 413 9.39 20.33 -2.30
N GLU A 414 9.16 21.63 -2.47
CA GLU A 414 8.33 22.18 -3.55
C GLU A 414 8.84 21.81 -4.96
N SER A 415 10.16 21.66 -5.12
CA SER A 415 10.78 21.26 -6.39
C SER A 415 10.64 19.77 -6.69
N GLY A 416 10.17 18.98 -5.72
CA GLY A 416 10.10 17.52 -5.78
C GLY A 416 11.42 16.83 -5.42
N SER A 417 12.38 17.56 -4.84
CA SER A 417 13.64 16.98 -4.35
C SER A 417 13.38 16.29 -3.00
N PRO A 418 13.93 15.08 -2.77
CA PRO A 418 13.71 14.35 -1.53
C PRO A 418 14.35 15.10 -0.34
N VAL A 419 13.61 15.19 0.76
CA VAL A 419 14.08 15.75 2.04
C VAL A 419 14.18 14.65 3.11
N ASP A 420 14.87 14.96 4.20
CA ASP A 420 14.91 14.05 5.35
C ASP A 420 13.50 13.79 5.89
N ALA A 421 13.21 12.52 6.11
CA ALA A 421 11.88 12.08 6.48
C ALA A 421 11.54 12.49 7.92
N LEU A 422 10.77 13.56 8.05
CA LEU A 422 10.35 14.13 9.33
C LEU A 422 8.84 13.97 9.50
N ALA A 423 8.41 13.47 10.65
CA ALA A 423 7.00 13.35 10.98
C ALA A 423 6.47 14.72 11.43
N LEU A 424 5.39 15.18 10.78
CA LEU A 424 4.71 16.39 11.18
C LEU A 424 4.02 16.20 12.54
N ARG A 425 4.06 17.25 13.35
CA ARG A 425 3.51 17.30 14.71
C ARG A 425 2.43 18.38 14.80
N PRO A 426 1.43 18.21 15.67
CA PRO A 426 0.45 19.26 15.90
C PRO A 426 1.11 20.47 16.60
N THR A 427 0.62 21.66 16.27
CA THR A 427 0.97 22.92 16.95
C THR A 427 -0.19 23.38 17.84
N LEU A 428 -0.07 24.56 18.46
CA LEU A 428 -1.18 25.18 19.20
C LEU A 428 -2.21 25.87 18.27
N ASN A 429 -2.14 25.62 16.97
CA ASN A 429 -3.12 26.08 16.00
C ASN A 429 -4.26 25.06 15.85
N PRO A 430 -5.48 25.32 16.39
CA PRO A 430 -6.60 24.38 16.33
C PRO A 430 -7.15 24.19 14.90
N ILE A 431 -6.73 25.02 13.94
CA ILE A 431 -7.06 24.94 12.51
C ILE A 431 -5.85 24.68 11.61
N GLY A 432 -4.70 24.33 12.20
CA GLY A 432 -3.50 23.89 11.46
C GLY A 432 -3.73 22.55 10.78
N TYR A 433 -2.82 22.10 9.90
CA TYR A 433 -3.03 20.90 9.07
C TYR A 433 -3.17 19.64 9.93
N ILE A 434 -2.21 19.39 10.81
CA ILE A 434 -2.24 18.31 11.81
C ILE A 434 -2.86 18.85 13.09
N GLN A 435 -3.96 18.24 13.55
CA GLN A 435 -4.59 18.60 14.81
C GLN A 435 -4.05 17.77 15.98
N SER A 436 -4.02 18.41 17.15
CA SER A 436 -3.77 17.69 18.41
C SER A 436 -4.97 16.80 18.74
N PRO A 437 -4.75 15.55 19.19
CA PRO A 437 -5.85 14.72 19.67
C PRO A 437 -6.56 15.38 20.88
N PRO A 438 -7.82 15.00 21.17
CA PRO A 438 -8.52 15.40 22.39
C PRO A 438 -7.64 15.27 23.64
N LEU A 439 -7.42 16.41 24.30
CA LEU A 439 -6.68 16.45 25.56
C LEU A 439 -7.61 16.18 26.74
N VAL A 440 -8.92 16.35 26.56
CA VAL A 440 -9.92 16.13 27.60
C VAL A 440 -11.00 15.19 27.09
N LEU A 441 -11.25 14.12 27.83
CA LEU A 441 -12.32 13.16 27.58
C LEU A 441 -13.42 13.29 28.63
N THR A 442 -14.67 13.24 28.21
CA THR A 442 -15.85 13.24 29.09
C THR A 442 -16.85 12.16 28.69
N THR A 443 -17.98 12.07 29.38
CA THR A 443 -19.02 11.07 29.13
C THR A 443 -19.98 11.50 28.04
N LEU A 444 -20.55 10.55 27.33
CA LEU A 444 -21.58 10.80 26.32
C LEU A 444 -22.80 11.52 26.90
N GLU A 445 -23.16 11.24 28.14
CA GLU A 445 -24.19 11.96 28.89
C GLU A 445 -23.88 13.46 29.05
N ALA A 446 -22.62 13.82 29.25
CA ALA A 446 -22.21 15.21 29.25
C ALA A 446 -22.33 15.85 27.86
N ALA A 447 -21.98 15.13 26.80
CA ALA A 447 -22.18 15.61 25.43
C ALA A 447 -23.66 15.84 25.12
N ARG A 448 -24.54 14.93 25.55
CA ARG A 448 -25.99 15.04 25.43
C ARG A 448 -26.51 16.28 26.18
N ALA A 449 -26.03 16.50 27.40
CA ALA A 449 -26.40 17.67 28.18
C ALA A 449 -25.95 18.99 27.53
N LEU A 450 -24.79 19.03 26.85
CA LEU A 450 -24.22 20.23 26.25
C LEU A 450 -24.71 20.53 24.83
N HIS A 451 -24.91 19.52 23.99
CA HIS A 451 -25.19 19.67 22.55
C HIS A 451 -26.48 19.00 22.09
N GLY A 452 -27.26 18.44 23.02
CA GLY A 452 -28.53 17.78 22.74
C GLY A 452 -28.37 16.35 22.21
N GLU A 453 -29.46 15.81 21.69
CA GLU A 453 -29.55 14.39 21.33
C GLU A 453 -28.63 13.99 20.16
N ALA A 454 -28.37 14.88 19.20
CA ALA A 454 -27.57 14.61 18.01
C ALA A 454 -26.07 14.94 18.20
N CYS A 455 -25.51 14.61 19.36
CA CYS A 455 -24.15 15.00 19.74
C CYS A 455 -23.04 14.06 19.23
N ILE A 456 -23.36 12.85 18.77
CA ILE A 456 -22.35 11.85 18.38
C ILE A 456 -21.80 12.18 16.98
N SER A 457 -20.47 12.22 16.87
CA SER A 457 -19.72 12.48 15.64
C SER A 457 -19.46 11.22 14.82
N ALA A 458 -19.16 10.11 15.49
CA ALA A 458 -18.95 8.82 14.84
C ALA A 458 -19.19 7.67 15.83
N VAL A 459 -19.53 6.49 15.32
CA VAL A 459 -19.61 5.26 16.12
C VAL A 459 -18.69 4.20 15.50
N ARG A 460 -17.74 3.71 16.29
CA ARG A 460 -16.85 2.62 15.92
C ARG A 460 -17.43 1.32 16.42
N VAL A 461 -17.72 0.39 15.52
CA VAL A 461 -18.44 -0.85 15.83
C VAL A 461 -17.54 -2.06 15.62
N ARG A 462 -17.55 -2.97 16.59
CA ARG A 462 -16.92 -4.29 16.54
C ARG A 462 -18.00 -5.36 16.50
N VAL A 463 -17.86 -6.29 15.55
CA VAL A 463 -18.78 -7.40 15.36
C VAL A 463 -18.26 -8.63 16.09
N GLY A 464 -19.12 -9.24 16.91
CA GLY A 464 -18.75 -10.36 17.78
C GLY A 464 -18.59 -11.69 17.06
N VAL A 465 -17.82 -12.60 17.66
CA VAL A 465 -17.62 -14.01 17.24
C VAL A 465 -17.06 -14.13 15.82
N ILE A 466 -15.78 -13.78 15.66
CA ILE A 466 -15.03 -13.96 14.41
C ILE A 466 -13.58 -14.34 14.72
N ASP A 467 -13.27 -15.63 14.59
CA ASP A 467 -11.95 -16.17 14.95
C ASP A 467 -10.95 -16.15 13.79
N ARG A 468 -11.45 -16.16 12.55
CA ARG A 468 -10.63 -16.15 11.34
C ARG A 468 -11.27 -15.34 10.23
N PHE A 469 -10.43 -14.84 9.33
CA PHE A 469 -10.90 -14.25 8.09
C PHE A 469 -11.54 -15.32 7.21
N SER A 470 -12.81 -15.15 6.86
CA SER A 470 -13.49 -16.03 5.91
C SER A 470 -14.57 -15.27 5.13
N PRO A 471 -14.99 -15.77 3.95
CA PRO A 471 -16.13 -15.19 3.25
C PRO A 471 -17.39 -15.11 4.12
N GLN A 472 -17.61 -16.09 5.01
CA GLN A 472 -18.74 -16.10 5.95
C GLN A 472 -18.61 -15.00 7.02
N ALA A 473 -17.40 -14.81 7.58
CA ALA A 473 -17.12 -13.73 8.52
C ALA A 473 -17.36 -12.36 7.89
N GLN A 474 -16.88 -12.16 6.66
CA GLN A 474 -17.12 -10.94 5.91
C GLN A 474 -18.63 -10.71 5.67
N SER A 475 -19.35 -11.71 5.19
CA SER A 475 -20.80 -11.58 4.95
C SER A 475 -21.57 -11.26 6.23
N LYS A 476 -21.12 -11.76 7.39
CA LYS A 476 -21.70 -11.39 8.69
C LYS A 476 -21.49 -9.91 9.01
N ILE A 477 -20.27 -9.38 8.81
CA ILE A 477 -19.96 -7.97 9.04
C ILE A 477 -20.75 -7.08 8.06
N GLU A 478 -20.80 -7.46 6.78
CA GLU A 478 -21.57 -6.74 5.76
C GLU A 478 -23.07 -6.76 6.06
N ALA A 479 -23.61 -7.86 6.61
CA ALA A 479 -25.00 -7.92 7.06
C ALA A 479 -25.27 -6.97 8.22
N VAL A 480 -24.38 -6.91 9.23
CA VAL A 480 -24.49 -5.94 10.33
C VAL A 480 -24.38 -4.51 9.81
N ALA A 481 -23.44 -4.21 8.92
CA ALA A 481 -23.30 -2.90 8.30
C ALA A 481 -24.57 -2.49 7.54
N SER A 482 -25.15 -3.40 6.75
CA SER A 482 -26.40 -3.18 6.01
C SER A 482 -27.59 -2.95 6.96
N GLU A 483 -27.63 -3.66 8.08
CA GLU A 483 -28.64 -3.49 9.13
C GLU A 483 -28.56 -2.09 9.77
N ILE A 484 -27.33 -1.61 10.06
CA ILE A 484 -27.09 -0.27 10.59
C ILE A 484 -27.66 0.78 9.64
N VAL A 485 -27.31 0.70 8.35
CA VAL A 485 -27.83 1.64 7.32
C VAL A 485 -29.35 1.59 7.28
N ARG A 486 -29.96 0.39 7.29
CA ARG A 486 -31.42 0.24 7.21
C ARG A 486 -32.15 0.88 8.39
N ARG A 487 -31.63 0.74 9.62
CA ARG A 487 -32.27 1.27 10.84
C ARG A 487 -32.02 2.75 11.06
N THR A 488 -30.82 3.23 10.73
CA THR A 488 -30.37 4.57 11.14
C THR A 488 -30.27 5.57 9.99
N ARG A 489 -30.17 5.09 8.74
CA ARG A 489 -29.86 5.89 7.54
C ARG A 489 -28.52 6.65 7.62
N LEU A 490 -27.61 6.19 8.48
CA LEU A 490 -26.27 6.74 8.63
C LEU A 490 -25.34 6.19 7.55
N ASP A 491 -24.24 6.91 7.31
CA ASP A 491 -23.18 6.47 6.42
C ASP A 491 -22.32 5.40 7.13
N VAL A 492 -22.18 4.24 6.50
CA VAL A 492 -21.45 3.10 7.08
C VAL A 492 -20.30 2.67 6.20
N ASP A 493 -19.09 2.62 6.77
CA ASP A 493 -17.85 2.18 6.13
C ASP A 493 -17.37 0.89 6.78
N VAL A 494 -17.25 -0.17 5.99
CA VAL A 494 -16.68 -1.45 6.42
C VAL A 494 -15.16 -1.35 6.31
N VAL A 495 -14.47 -1.27 7.45
CA VAL A 495 -13.01 -1.08 7.53
C VAL A 495 -12.26 -2.36 7.89
N VAL A 496 -12.96 -3.44 8.24
CA VAL A 496 -12.32 -4.75 8.40
C VAL A 496 -11.56 -5.16 7.14
N GLY A 497 -10.36 -5.72 7.30
CA GLY A 497 -9.49 -6.06 6.16
C GLY A 497 -9.04 -4.85 5.34
N SER A 498 -9.14 -3.63 5.87
CA SER A 498 -8.53 -2.44 5.29
C SER A 498 -7.03 -2.38 5.56
N SER A 499 -6.34 -1.51 4.84
CA SER A 499 -4.92 -1.24 5.08
C SER A 499 -4.60 0.21 4.73
N PRO A 500 -3.65 0.86 5.44
CA PRO A 500 -3.20 2.18 5.08
C PRO A 500 -2.60 2.21 3.66
N ARG A 501 -3.01 3.22 2.91
CA ARG A 501 -2.52 3.63 1.60
C ARG A 501 -1.88 4.99 1.76
N LEU A 502 -0.56 5.04 1.58
CA LEU A 502 0.21 6.29 1.66
C LEU A 502 -0.10 7.13 0.41
N LEU A 503 -0.73 8.28 0.61
CA LEU A 503 -1.00 9.26 -0.43
C LEU A 503 -0.03 10.43 -0.29
N LEU A 504 0.38 10.98 -1.42
CA LEU A 504 1.18 12.19 -1.43
C LEU A 504 0.23 13.39 -1.47
N VAL A 505 0.39 14.29 -0.51
CA VAL A 505 -0.40 15.50 -0.34
C VAL A 505 0.52 16.71 -0.46
N HIS A 506 0.22 17.59 -1.40
CA HIS A 506 0.87 18.88 -1.57
C HIS A 506 0.32 19.87 -0.55
N ILE A 507 1.21 20.50 0.22
CA ILE A 507 0.89 21.56 1.19
C ILE A 507 1.36 22.91 0.62
N PRO A 508 0.44 23.70 0.04
CA PRO A 508 0.79 24.95 -0.62
C PRO A 508 1.15 26.05 0.39
N GLY A 509 1.83 27.07 -0.10
CA GLY A 509 2.09 28.32 0.62
C GLY A 509 1.01 29.37 0.39
N CYS A 510 1.20 30.55 1.00
CA CYS A 510 0.48 31.78 0.67
C CYS A 510 1.49 32.93 0.47
N GLU A 511 1.04 34.15 0.17
CA GLU A 511 1.95 35.29 -0.13
C GLU A 511 3.07 35.49 0.91
N ASP A 512 2.74 35.35 2.20
CA ASP A 512 3.70 35.55 3.29
C ASP A 512 4.33 34.25 3.86
N ILE A 513 3.85 33.08 3.44
CA ILE A 513 4.26 31.78 4.00
C ILE A 513 4.69 30.86 2.85
N PRO A 514 5.98 30.44 2.77
CA PRO A 514 6.43 29.58 1.69
C PRO A 514 5.70 28.23 1.69
N PRO A 515 5.59 27.54 0.55
CA PRO A 515 5.03 26.19 0.49
C PRO A 515 5.92 25.19 1.21
N LEU A 516 5.33 24.15 1.79
CA LEU A 516 6.09 23.09 2.46
C LEU A 516 6.55 22.01 1.45
N GLY A 517 5.81 21.83 0.36
CA GLY A 517 6.03 20.78 -0.63
C GLY A 517 5.13 19.58 -0.36
N TYR A 518 5.68 18.37 -0.41
CA TYR A 518 4.91 17.13 -0.44
C TYR A 518 5.09 16.26 0.80
N VAL A 519 3.95 15.84 1.35
CA VAL A 519 3.85 15.06 2.59
C VAL A 519 3.12 13.74 2.30
N GLU A 520 3.64 12.64 2.83
CA GLU A 520 2.97 11.34 2.79
C GLU A 520 1.98 11.20 3.95
N GLU A 521 0.70 11.06 3.63
CA GLU A 521 -0.39 10.85 4.59
C GLU A 521 -1.00 9.44 4.43
N GLY A 522 -1.29 8.76 5.55
CA GLY A 522 -1.83 7.40 5.55
C GLY A 522 -3.36 7.31 5.53
N TRP A 523 -3.97 7.41 4.35
CA TRP A 523 -5.43 7.19 4.19
C TRP A 523 -5.76 5.70 4.20
N ILE A 524 -6.97 5.31 4.62
CA ILE A 524 -7.32 3.89 4.75
C ILE A 524 -8.05 3.39 3.50
N GLN A 525 -7.48 2.39 2.82
CA GLN A 525 -8.12 1.71 1.70
C GLN A 525 -9.00 0.57 2.22
N LYS A 526 -10.30 0.60 1.90
CA LYS A 526 -11.27 -0.44 2.27
C LYS A 526 -11.09 -1.71 1.43
N GLY A 527 -11.41 -2.88 2.01
CA GLY A 527 -11.50 -4.15 1.28
C GLY A 527 -10.18 -4.72 0.73
N VAL A 528 -9.04 -4.33 1.30
CA VAL A 528 -7.70 -4.70 0.81
C VAL A 528 -7.42 -6.19 0.97
N ALA A 529 -7.79 -6.79 2.11
CA ALA A 529 -7.55 -8.20 2.39
C ALA A 529 -8.23 -9.12 1.35
N LEU A 530 -9.54 -8.90 1.10
CA LEU A 530 -10.29 -9.66 0.09
C LEU A 530 -9.75 -9.45 -1.32
N THR A 531 -9.46 -8.18 -1.67
CA THR A 531 -9.03 -7.85 -3.02
C THR A 531 -7.64 -8.42 -3.30
N THR A 532 -6.73 -8.32 -2.32
CA THR A 532 -5.41 -8.94 -2.35
C THR A 532 -5.51 -10.46 -2.49
N TYR A 533 -6.32 -11.12 -1.65
CA TYR A 533 -6.55 -12.56 -1.75
C TYR A 533 -7.04 -12.98 -3.14
N ARG A 534 -8.08 -12.31 -3.66
CA ARG A 534 -8.64 -12.60 -4.98
C ARG A 534 -7.64 -12.36 -6.12
N ILE A 535 -6.86 -11.28 -6.04
CA ILE A 535 -5.85 -10.94 -7.06
C ILE A 535 -4.74 -12.00 -7.06
N VAL A 536 -4.19 -12.34 -5.90
CA VAL A 536 -3.13 -13.36 -5.79
C VAL A 536 -3.64 -14.73 -6.25
N GLN A 537 -4.85 -15.11 -5.84
CA GLN A 537 -5.44 -16.39 -6.25
C GLN A 537 -5.71 -16.44 -7.77
N ARG A 538 -6.30 -15.39 -8.36
CA ARG A 538 -6.52 -15.30 -9.81
C ARG A 538 -5.20 -15.34 -10.58
N ALA A 539 -4.19 -14.60 -10.13
CA ALA A 539 -2.86 -14.65 -10.72
C ALA A 539 -2.31 -16.07 -10.66
N ASN A 540 -2.29 -16.73 -9.50
CA ASN A 540 -1.82 -18.11 -9.35
C ASN A 540 -2.56 -19.11 -10.25
N VAL A 541 -3.87 -18.99 -10.41
CA VAL A 541 -4.66 -19.86 -11.30
C VAL A 541 -4.31 -19.62 -12.77
N LEU A 542 -4.19 -18.35 -13.19
CA LEU A 542 -3.78 -18.01 -14.56
C LEU A 542 -2.36 -18.49 -14.85
N LEU A 543 -1.47 -18.36 -13.87
CA LEU A 543 -0.10 -18.86 -13.92
C LEU A 543 -0.05 -20.39 -14.04
N PHE A 544 -0.88 -21.10 -13.28
CA PHE A 544 -1.02 -22.56 -13.38
C PHE A 544 -1.43 -23.00 -14.78
N TYR A 545 -2.47 -22.38 -15.35
CA TYR A 545 -2.91 -22.71 -16.71
C TYR A 545 -1.89 -22.34 -17.78
N ALA A 546 -1.20 -21.21 -17.62
CA ALA A 546 -0.10 -20.81 -18.50
C ALA A 546 1.04 -21.85 -18.47
N MET A 547 1.43 -22.31 -17.28
CA MET A 547 2.45 -23.35 -17.11
C MET A 547 2.00 -24.67 -17.75
N LEU A 548 0.77 -25.11 -17.48
CA LEU A 548 0.20 -26.33 -18.07
C LEU A 548 0.20 -26.26 -19.61
N LEU A 549 -0.18 -25.12 -20.18
CA LEU A 549 -0.17 -24.89 -21.62
C LEU A 549 1.25 -24.96 -22.20
N ILE A 550 2.24 -24.32 -21.56
CA ILE A 550 3.64 -24.40 -21.97
C ILE A 550 4.13 -25.85 -21.95
N CYS A 551 3.83 -26.59 -20.87
CA CYS A 551 4.19 -28.00 -20.73
C CYS A 551 3.55 -28.86 -21.83
N ALA A 552 2.26 -28.66 -22.12
CA ALA A 552 1.54 -29.36 -23.16
C ALA A 552 2.12 -29.09 -24.56
N LEU A 553 2.44 -27.82 -24.85
CA LEU A 553 3.03 -27.41 -26.12
C LEU A 553 4.46 -27.95 -26.30
N PHE A 554 5.25 -27.98 -25.23
CA PHE A 554 6.56 -28.60 -25.23
C PHE A 554 6.45 -30.10 -25.57
N ILE A 555 5.60 -30.83 -24.84
CA ILE A 555 5.36 -32.26 -25.08
C ILE A 555 4.87 -32.50 -26.51
N LEU A 556 3.94 -31.67 -27.01
CA LEU A 556 3.44 -31.75 -28.37
C LEU A 556 4.56 -31.56 -29.42
N ASN A 557 5.40 -30.54 -29.25
CA ASN A 557 6.54 -30.26 -30.14
C ASN A 557 7.52 -31.44 -30.18
N THR A 558 7.87 -31.93 -29.00
CA THR A 558 8.77 -33.06 -28.81
C THR A 558 8.17 -34.36 -29.36
N ALA A 559 6.85 -34.57 -29.21
CA ALA A 559 6.12 -35.69 -29.79
C ALA A 559 6.12 -35.65 -31.33
N PHE A 560 5.82 -34.49 -31.93
CA PHE A 560 5.89 -34.30 -33.38
C PHE A 560 7.29 -34.62 -33.91
N THR A 561 8.32 -34.11 -33.26
CA THR A 561 9.72 -34.34 -33.62
C THR A 561 10.10 -35.82 -33.55
N SER A 562 9.64 -36.53 -32.53
CA SER A 562 9.85 -37.98 -32.37
C SER A 562 9.13 -38.79 -33.44
N VAL A 563 7.85 -38.50 -33.69
CA VAL A 563 6.98 -39.24 -34.62
C VAL A 563 7.38 -39.02 -36.08
N ILE A 564 7.70 -37.79 -36.49
CA ILE A 564 8.13 -37.47 -37.86
C ILE A 564 9.39 -38.26 -38.21
N GLY A 565 10.36 -38.33 -37.31
CA GLY A 565 11.57 -39.11 -37.54
C GLY A 565 11.38 -40.63 -37.53
N ARG A 566 10.15 -41.13 -37.36
CA ARG A 566 9.78 -42.56 -37.39
C ARG A 566 8.81 -42.91 -38.52
N VAL A 567 8.41 -41.95 -39.35
CA VAL A 567 7.43 -42.19 -40.43
C VAL A 567 7.89 -43.29 -41.40
N ARG A 568 9.18 -43.38 -41.70
CA ARG A 568 9.74 -44.46 -42.55
C ARG A 568 9.54 -45.85 -41.96
N GLU A 569 9.70 -45.98 -40.65
CA GLU A 569 9.54 -47.25 -39.95
C GLU A 569 8.07 -47.66 -39.86
N PHE A 570 7.17 -46.69 -39.63
CA PHE A 570 5.74 -46.96 -39.68
C PHE A 570 5.29 -47.41 -41.08
N GLY A 571 5.91 -46.85 -42.13
CA GLY A 571 5.72 -47.30 -43.51
C GLY A 571 6.16 -48.76 -43.73
N LEU A 572 7.34 -49.13 -43.24
CA LEU A 572 7.86 -50.51 -43.29
C LEU A 572 6.99 -51.49 -42.50
N LEU A 573 6.59 -51.14 -41.28
CA LEU A 573 5.74 -52.01 -40.45
C LEU A 573 4.37 -52.25 -41.10
N LYS A 574 3.77 -51.22 -41.73
CA LYS A 574 2.54 -51.38 -42.52
C LYS A 574 2.76 -52.27 -43.74
N ALA A 575 3.91 -52.17 -44.41
CA ALA A 575 4.26 -53.04 -45.54
C ALA A 575 4.38 -54.52 -45.13
N ILE A 576 4.82 -54.79 -43.89
CA ILE A 576 4.88 -56.13 -43.28
C ILE A 576 3.50 -56.60 -42.76
N GLY A 577 2.44 -55.79 -42.92
CA GLY A 577 1.06 -56.17 -42.58
C GLY A 577 0.58 -55.70 -41.20
N TRP A 578 1.31 -54.81 -40.52
CA TRP A 578 0.83 -54.23 -39.26
C TRP A 578 -0.41 -53.36 -39.46
N ARG A 579 -1.44 -53.59 -38.64
CA ARG A 579 -2.65 -52.75 -38.62
C ARG A 579 -2.38 -51.38 -38.00
N THR A 580 -3.07 -50.36 -38.53
CA THR A 580 -3.13 -48.97 -38.01
C THR A 580 -3.37 -48.90 -36.50
N THR A 581 -4.27 -49.72 -35.97
CA THR A 581 -4.59 -49.77 -34.53
C THR A 581 -3.46 -50.34 -33.68
N SER A 582 -2.70 -51.30 -34.20
CA SER A 582 -1.54 -51.88 -33.52
C SER A 582 -0.39 -50.88 -33.43
N LEU A 583 -0.17 -50.07 -34.47
CA LEU A 583 0.80 -48.98 -34.47
C LEU A 583 0.41 -47.88 -33.49
N LEU A 584 -0.88 -47.52 -33.43
CA LEU A 584 -1.38 -46.50 -32.53
C LEU A 584 -1.25 -46.94 -31.05
N ARG A 585 -1.59 -48.19 -30.73
CA ARG A 585 -1.35 -48.77 -29.39
C ARG A 585 0.12 -48.84 -29.02
N LEU A 586 1.01 -49.12 -29.97
CA LEU A 586 2.45 -49.16 -29.72
C LEU A 586 2.99 -47.78 -29.32
N VAL A 587 2.70 -46.75 -30.13
CA VAL A 587 3.24 -45.41 -29.86
C VAL A 587 2.59 -44.76 -28.63
N LEU A 588 1.28 -44.93 -28.43
CA LEU A 588 0.64 -44.46 -27.19
C LEU A 588 1.11 -45.24 -25.96
N GLY A 589 1.43 -46.53 -26.09
CA GLY A 589 2.03 -47.32 -25.02
C GLY A 589 3.44 -46.85 -24.64
N GLU A 590 4.27 -46.52 -25.64
CA GLU A 590 5.58 -45.89 -25.41
C GLU A 590 5.42 -44.51 -24.74
N ALA A 591 4.49 -43.68 -25.21
CA ALA A 591 4.22 -42.36 -24.63
C ALA A 591 3.72 -42.44 -23.18
N ALA A 592 2.84 -43.40 -22.87
CA ALA A 592 2.37 -43.65 -21.51
C ALA A 592 3.53 -44.08 -20.59
N LEU A 593 4.40 -44.98 -21.06
CA LEU A 593 5.56 -45.44 -20.28
C LEU A 593 6.55 -44.30 -20.02
N ILE A 594 6.86 -43.50 -21.04
CA ILE A 594 7.74 -42.33 -20.89
C ILE A 594 7.11 -41.33 -19.92
N GLY A 595 5.82 -41.03 -20.05
CA GLY A 595 5.10 -40.12 -19.15
C GLY A 595 5.08 -40.60 -17.70
N LEU A 596 4.87 -41.90 -17.47
CA LEU A 596 4.91 -42.49 -16.13
C LEU A 596 6.31 -42.47 -15.51
N LEU A 597 7.35 -42.87 -16.27
CA LEU A 597 8.73 -42.90 -15.78
C LEU A 597 9.25 -41.49 -15.50
N ALA A 598 9.05 -40.56 -16.45
CA ALA A 598 9.44 -39.16 -16.29
C ALA A 598 8.63 -38.47 -15.18
N GLY A 599 7.33 -38.78 -15.07
CA GLY A 599 6.47 -38.29 -13.99
C GLY A 599 6.93 -38.78 -12.61
N ALA A 600 7.22 -40.07 -12.45
CA ALA A 600 7.72 -40.64 -11.20
C ALA A 600 9.09 -40.05 -10.79
N ALA A 601 10.03 -39.98 -11.74
CA ALA A 601 11.33 -39.34 -11.50
C ALA A 601 11.16 -37.84 -11.21
N GLY A 602 10.24 -37.16 -11.89
CA GLY A 602 9.93 -35.74 -11.68
C GLY A 602 9.30 -35.45 -10.32
N VAL A 603 8.45 -36.35 -9.79
CA VAL A 603 7.91 -36.26 -8.42
C VAL A 603 9.05 -36.39 -7.40
N LEU A 604 9.92 -37.38 -7.55
CA LEU A 604 11.05 -37.58 -6.61
C LEU A 604 12.00 -36.39 -6.61
N LEU A 605 12.37 -35.87 -7.79
CA LEU A 605 13.23 -34.71 -7.91
C LEU A 605 12.55 -33.43 -7.40
N SER A 606 11.26 -33.23 -7.71
CA SER A 606 10.54 -32.05 -7.25
C SER A 606 10.33 -32.06 -5.73
N LEU A 607 10.09 -33.21 -5.11
CA LEU A 607 10.09 -33.37 -3.66
C LEU A 607 11.45 -33.06 -3.03
N GLY A 608 12.54 -33.59 -3.60
CA GLY A 608 13.90 -33.33 -3.11
C GLY A 608 14.28 -31.85 -3.21
N LEU A 609 13.94 -31.19 -4.33
CA LEU A 609 14.17 -29.76 -4.52
C LEU A 609 13.25 -28.90 -3.64
N ALA A 610 11.97 -29.29 -3.47
CA ALA A 610 11.05 -28.59 -2.58
C ALA A 610 11.55 -28.64 -1.13
N TYR A 611 12.03 -29.80 -0.67
CA TYR A 611 12.65 -29.93 0.65
C TYR A 611 13.90 -29.05 0.79
N ALA A 612 14.78 -29.05 -0.22
CA ALA A 612 15.99 -28.22 -0.23
C ALA A 612 15.71 -26.71 -0.24
N LEU A 613 14.57 -26.29 -0.80
CA LEU A 613 14.13 -24.90 -0.87
C LEU A 613 13.16 -24.51 0.25
N HIS A 614 12.97 -25.37 1.26
CA HIS A 614 12.00 -25.17 2.35
C HIS A 614 10.56 -24.90 1.87
N LEU A 615 10.17 -25.48 0.74
CA LEU A 615 8.82 -25.38 0.20
C LEU A 615 7.94 -26.51 0.74
N SER A 616 6.67 -26.19 1.04
CA SER A 616 5.68 -27.21 1.36
C SER A 616 5.15 -27.86 0.08
N LEU A 617 5.19 -29.19 0.01
CA LEU A 617 4.51 -29.97 -1.04
C LEU A 617 3.69 -31.09 -0.37
N PRO A 618 2.38 -30.93 -0.20
CA PRO A 618 1.54 -32.01 0.30
C PRO A 618 1.54 -33.15 -0.70
N TRP A 619 1.60 -34.37 -0.15
CA TRP A 619 1.62 -35.62 -0.91
C TRP A 619 0.43 -35.75 -1.88
N THR A 620 -0.73 -35.18 -1.53
CA THR A 620 -1.93 -35.17 -2.38
C THR A 620 -1.72 -34.43 -3.70
N ARG A 621 -1.03 -33.28 -3.69
CA ARG A 621 -0.72 -32.54 -4.92
C ARG A 621 0.43 -33.17 -5.71
N ALA A 622 1.42 -33.71 -5.00
CA ALA A 622 2.50 -34.48 -5.63
C ALA A 622 1.96 -35.66 -6.45
N ALA A 623 0.95 -36.36 -5.91
CA ALA A 623 0.31 -37.49 -6.56
C ALA A 623 -0.41 -37.12 -7.87
N ILE A 624 -0.80 -35.85 -8.08
CA ILE A 624 -1.46 -35.38 -9.31
C ILE A 624 -0.47 -35.27 -10.48
N ILE A 625 0.82 -35.04 -10.21
CA ILE A 625 1.86 -34.86 -11.25
C ILE A 625 1.95 -36.09 -12.16
N LEU A 626 1.82 -37.28 -11.59
CA LEU A 626 1.99 -38.55 -12.29
C LEU A 626 0.85 -38.86 -13.30
N PRO A 627 -0.45 -38.86 -12.91
CA PRO A 627 -1.54 -39.00 -13.86
C PRO A 627 -1.61 -37.82 -14.84
N LEU A 628 -1.34 -36.59 -14.39
CA LEU A 628 -1.38 -35.42 -15.27
C LEU A 628 -0.28 -35.49 -16.35
N GLY A 629 0.95 -35.85 -15.98
CA GLY A 629 2.05 -36.05 -16.91
C GLY A 629 1.75 -37.14 -17.94
N MET A 630 1.17 -38.27 -17.50
CA MET A 630 0.71 -39.33 -18.40
C MET A 630 -0.37 -38.84 -19.37
N VAL A 631 -1.38 -38.12 -18.89
CA VAL A 631 -2.45 -37.55 -19.74
C VAL A 631 -1.90 -36.54 -20.75
N LEU A 632 -1.02 -35.63 -20.33
CA LEU A 632 -0.38 -34.66 -21.21
C LEU A 632 0.48 -35.33 -22.28
N CYS A 633 1.25 -36.38 -21.92
CA CYS A 633 2.00 -37.18 -22.89
C CYS A 633 1.08 -37.91 -23.88
N LEU A 634 0.01 -38.55 -23.41
CA LEU A 634 -0.95 -39.22 -24.29
C LEU A 634 -1.61 -38.23 -25.26
N ALA A 635 -2.07 -37.08 -24.75
CA ALA A 635 -2.69 -36.03 -25.56
C ALA A 635 -1.71 -35.43 -26.58
N GLY A 636 -0.48 -35.14 -26.16
CA GLY A 636 0.57 -34.60 -27.03
C GLY A 636 0.98 -35.57 -28.15
N TYR A 637 1.01 -36.88 -27.89
CA TYR A 637 1.32 -37.89 -28.90
C TYR A 637 0.12 -38.26 -29.79
N ALA A 638 -1.12 -38.05 -29.33
CA ALA A 638 -2.31 -38.44 -30.09
C ALA A 638 -2.40 -37.78 -31.47
N CYS A 639 -2.18 -36.46 -31.56
CA CYS A 639 -2.28 -35.74 -32.83
C CYS A 639 -1.19 -36.16 -33.85
N PRO A 640 0.13 -36.12 -33.52
CA PRO A 640 1.17 -36.54 -34.45
C PRO A 640 1.05 -38.02 -34.85
N THR A 641 0.62 -38.90 -33.95
CA THR A 641 0.46 -40.33 -34.28
C THR A 641 -0.69 -40.57 -35.24
N LEU A 642 -1.84 -39.93 -35.03
CA LEU A 642 -2.96 -40.00 -35.96
C LEU A 642 -2.58 -39.47 -37.35
N TRP A 643 -1.81 -38.39 -37.41
CA TRP A 643 -1.29 -37.85 -38.66
C TRP A 643 -0.32 -38.81 -39.35
N ALA A 644 0.70 -39.30 -38.62
CA ALA A 644 1.71 -40.20 -39.17
C ALA A 644 1.13 -41.52 -39.66
N VAL A 645 0.11 -42.04 -38.97
CA VAL A 645 -0.56 -43.27 -39.35
C VAL A 645 -1.52 -43.07 -40.53
N ARG A 646 -1.85 -41.84 -40.95
CA ARG A 646 -2.57 -41.58 -42.21
C ARG A 646 -1.66 -41.50 -43.43
N VAL A 647 -0.34 -41.38 -43.25
CA VAL A 647 0.60 -41.37 -44.37
C VAL A 647 0.63 -42.75 -45.03
N ALA A 648 0.44 -42.78 -46.36
CA ALA A 648 0.39 -43.99 -47.17
C ALA A 648 1.78 -44.66 -47.26
N SER A 649 1.82 -45.99 -47.27
CA SER A 649 3.06 -46.78 -47.39
C SER A 649 3.88 -46.42 -48.63
N ALA A 650 3.22 -46.02 -49.72
CA ALA A 650 3.85 -45.61 -50.98
C ALA A 650 4.73 -44.35 -50.87
N VAL A 651 4.49 -43.47 -49.89
CA VAL A 651 5.30 -42.25 -49.68
C VAL A 651 6.63 -42.57 -48.98
N ALA A 652 6.70 -43.70 -48.25
CA ALA A 652 7.93 -44.13 -47.60
C ALA A 652 8.92 -44.80 -48.59
N THR A 653 8.43 -45.33 -49.71
CA THR A 653 9.22 -46.00 -50.75
C THR A 653 9.55 -45.14 -51.97
N ARG A 654 8.81 -44.05 -52.23
CA ARG A 654 9.17 -43.06 -53.27
C ARG A 654 10.14 -42.00 -52.76
N GLN A 655 11.45 -42.29 -52.72
CA GLN A 655 12.48 -41.22 -52.73
C GLN A 655 13.68 -41.64 -53.58
N GLY A 656 13.50 -41.55 -54.89
CA GLY A 656 14.57 -41.41 -55.90
C GLY A 656 14.30 -40.24 -56.87
N GLU A 657 13.07 -39.73 -56.96
CA GLU A 657 12.72 -38.63 -57.85
C GLU A 657 12.73 -37.31 -57.09
N MET A 658 13.85 -36.57 -57.18
CA MET A 658 13.88 -35.17 -56.78
C MET A 658 13.22 -34.32 -57.87
N GLU A 659 12.12 -33.64 -57.57
CA GLU A 659 11.70 -32.50 -58.40
C GLU A 659 12.71 -31.36 -58.24
N ALA A 660 13.59 -31.22 -59.22
CA ALA A 660 14.45 -30.05 -59.37
C ALA A 660 13.59 -28.84 -59.78
N ARG A 661 13.30 -27.93 -58.85
CA ARG A 661 12.83 -26.58 -59.19
C ARG A 661 13.96 -25.57 -59.03
N SER A 662 14.36 -24.96 -60.15
CA SER A 662 15.41 -23.94 -60.24
C SER A 662 14.97 -22.63 -59.56
N GLY A 663 15.92 -21.92 -58.96
CA GLY A 663 15.68 -20.72 -58.16
C GLY A 663 16.08 -19.43 -58.88
N GLY A 664 15.20 -18.42 -58.80
CA GLY A 664 15.47 -17.04 -59.21
C GLY A 664 16.37 -16.26 -58.25
N MET A 665 16.92 -15.17 -58.81
CA MET A 665 18.01 -14.32 -58.31
C MET A 665 17.48 -13.18 -57.41
N LEU A 666 17.60 -13.29 -56.08
CA LEU A 666 17.38 -12.17 -55.14
C LEU A 666 18.25 -12.32 -53.87
N SER A 667 18.67 -11.18 -53.30
CA SER A 667 20.06 -10.87 -52.96
C SER A 667 20.51 -10.99 -51.48
N ARG A 668 21.76 -11.44 -51.36
CA ARG A 668 22.92 -11.06 -50.50
C ARG A 668 22.86 -10.71 -49.00
N TRP A 669 21.74 -10.45 -48.31
CA TRP A 669 21.80 -10.10 -46.84
C TRP A 669 21.08 -11.06 -45.87
N LEU A 670 20.08 -11.84 -46.31
CA LEU A 670 19.37 -12.88 -45.51
C LEU A 670 19.75 -14.32 -45.93
N GLY A 671 21.04 -14.53 -46.21
CA GLY A 671 21.61 -15.72 -46.84
C GLY A 671 21.26 -17.06 -46.21
N TYR A 672 21.03 -18.08 -47.06
CA TYR A 672 20.80 -19.52 -46.82
C TYR A 672 19.88 -19.97 -45.66
N ALA A 673 20.04 -19.49 -44.42
CA ALA A 673 19.19 -19.77 -43.27
C ALA A 673 17.72 -19.37 -43.50
N GLY A 674 17.46 -18.14 -43.94
CA GLY A 674 16.10 -17.66 -44.22
C GLY A 674 15.42 -18.40 -45.38
N ARG A 675 16.19 -18.73 -46.43
CA ARG A 675 15.71 -19.56 -47.56
C ARG A 675 15.35 -20.98 -47.13
N ASN A 676 16.05 -21.53 -46.14
CA ASN A 676 15.83 -22.90 -45.69
C ASN A 676 14.59 -23.04 -44.79
N LEU A 677 14.35 -22.04 -43.92
CA LEU A 677 13.08 -21.91 -43.18
C LEU A 677 11.88 -21.83 -44.14
N TRP A 678 12.01 -21.06 -45.23
CA TRP A 678 10.95 -20.91 -46.23
C TRP A 678 10.69 -22.14 -47.10
N ARG A 679 11.71 -22.97 -47.36
CA ARG A 679 11.57 -24.22 -48.13
C ARG A 679 10.76 -25.30 -47.40
N ARG A 680 10.68 -25.26 -46.07
CA ARG A 680 9.92 -26.23 -45.25
C ARG A 680 8.89 -25.53 -44.36
N ARG A 681 8.02 -24.74 -44.99
CA ARG A 681 7.02 -23.86 -44.35
C ARG A 681 6.25 -24.50 -43.20
N ALA A 682 5.79 -25.74 -43.35
CA ALA A 682 4.97 -26.41 -42.33
C ALA A 682 5.70 -26.61 -40.99
N ARG A 683 7.00 -26.93 -41.01
CA ARG A 683 7.78 -27.16 -39.78
C ARG A 683 8.38 -25.89 -39.22
N ALA A 684 8.90 -25.02 -40.07
CA ALA A 684 9.32 -23.69 -39.61
C ALA A 684 8.14 -22.95 -38.94
N ALA A 685 6.94 -23.06 -39.50
CA ALA A 685 5.72 -22.53 -38.87
C ALA A 685 5.43 -23.21 -37.54
N LEU A 686 5.51 -24.54 -37.42
CA LEU A 686 5.30 -25.25 -36.15
C LEU A 686 6.29 -24.79 -35.07
N SER A 687 7.58 -24.68 -35.42
CA SER A 687 8.64 -24.21 -34.53
C SER A 687 8.42 -22.78 -34.06
N VAL A 688 8.03 -21.89 -34.98
CA VAL A 688 7.70 -20.50 -34.65
C VAL A 688 6.44 -20.42 -33.79
N VAL A 689 5.41 -21.23 -34.07
CA VAL A 689 4.18 -21.31 -33.26
C VAL A 689 4.48 -21.76 -31.83
N VAL A 690 5.26 -22.81 -31.64
CA VAL A 690 5.62 -23.31 -30.31
C VAL A 690 6.47 -22.28 -29.56
N ALA A 691 7.51 -21.74 -30.20
CA ALA A 691 8.35 -20.70 -29.62
C ALA A 691 7.55 -19.43 -29.30
N GLY A 692 6.61 -19.07 -30.17
CA GLY A 692 5.75 -17.90 -29.98
C GLY A 692 4.71 -18.09 -28.89
N LEU A 693 4.10 -19.26 -28.76
CA LEU A 693 3.21 -19.53 -27.63
C LEU A 693 3.97 -19.50 -26.29
N GLY A 694 5.20 -20.01 -26.25
CA GLY A 694 6.08 -19.89 -25.07
C GLY A 694 6.44 -18.44 -24.74
N ALA A 695 6.85 -17.65 -25.75
CA ALA A 695 7.12 -16.23 -25.60
C ALA A 695 5.86 -15.42 -25.23
N GLY A 696 4.69 -15.80 -25.74
CA GLY A 696 3.43 -15.14 -25.41
C GLY A 696 2.98 -15.43 -23.99
N MET A 697 3.20 -16.65 -23.49
CA MET A 697 2.99 -16.95 -22.07
C MET A 697 3.97 -16.19 -21.17
N LEU A 698 5.22 -16.01 -21.60
CA LEU A 698 6.20 -15.16 -20.91
C LEU A 698 5.74 -13.70 -20.83
N VAL A 699 5.24 -13.13 -21.93
CA VAL A 699 4.73 -11.75 -21.95
C VAL A 699 3.47 -11.63 -21.11
N PHE A 700 2.53 -12.56 -21.24
CA PHE A 700 1.34 -12.61 -20.41
C PHE A 700 1.68 -12.68 -18.92
N PHE A 701 2.67 -13.51 -18.56
CA PHE A 701 3.22 -13.60 -17.21
C PHE A 701 3.77 -12.25 -16.71
N LEU A 702 4.62 -11.59 -17.50
CA LEU A 702 5.20 -10.30 -17.14
C LEU A 702 4.12 -9.22 -16.97
N CYS A 703 3.08 -9.22 -17.82
CA CYS A 703 1.93 -8.33 -17.68
C CYS A 703 1.13 -8.62 -16.39
N LEU A 704 0.89 -9.90 -16.07
CA LEU A 704 0.21 -10.30 -14.83
C LEU A 704 0.97 -9.85 -13.58
N VAL A 705 2.27 -10.14 -13.52
CA VAL A 705 3.12 -9.74 -12.38
C VAL A 705 3.17 -8.22 -12.27
N LYS A 706 3.33 -7.50 -13.38
CA LYS A 706 3.35 -6.04 -13.36
C LYS A 706 2.03 -5.44 -12.88
N GLY A 707 0.90 -5.95 -13.36
CA GLY A 707 -0.44 -5.52 -12.94
C GLY A 707 -0.68 -5.78 -11.45
N MET A 708 -0.28 -6.96 -10.97
CA MET A 708 -0.38 -7.32 -9.56
C MET A 708 0.50 -6.43 -8.66
N HIS A 709 1.76 -6.19 -9.06
CA HIS A 709 2.68 -5.30 -8.35
C HIS A 709 2.10 -3.88 -8.26
N GLY A 710 1.49 -3.37 -9.34
CA GLY A 710 0.88 -2.05 -9.37
C GLY A 710 -0.23 -1.87 -8.34
N TYR A 711 -1.07 -2.90 -8.14
CA TYR A 711 -2.13 -2.86 -7.14
C TYR A 711 -1.62 -3.08 -5.72
N LEU A 712 -0.81 -4.13 -5.50
CA LEU A 712 -0.32 -4.49 -4.17
C LEU A 712 0.60 -3.41 -3.58
N ALA A 713 1.36 -2.70 -4.41
CA ALA A 713 2.24 -1.63 -3.95
C ALA A 713 1.50 -0.41 -3.38
N LEU A 714 0.19 -0.28 -3.59
CA LEU A 714 -0.59 0.88 -3.13
C LEU A 714 -0.79 0.89 -1.60
N THR A 715 -0.85 -0.28 -0.96
CA THR A 715 -1.18 -0.38 0.48
C THR A 715 -0.02 -1.00 1.25
N LEU A 716 0.06 -0.71 2.56
CA LEU A 716 1.11 -1.27 3.40
C LEU A 716 1.04 -2.80 3.49
N LEU A 717 -0.17 -3.36 3.68
CA LEU A 717 -0.39 -4.81 3.70
C LEU A 717 -0.10 -5.43 2.34
N GLY A 718 -0.55 -4.80 1.25
CA GLY A 718 -0.27 -5.28 -0.10
C GLY A 718 1.23 -5.29 -0.40
N ARG A 719 1.97 -4.25 -0.01
CA ARG A 719 3.43 -4.17 -0.18
C ARG A 719 4.16 -5.23 0.64
N TYR A 720 3.68 -5.51 1.85
CA TYR A 720 4.20 -6.59 2.68
C TYR A 720 4.01 -7.96 2.01
N ILE A 721 2.79 -8.26 1.55
CA ILE A 721 2.47 -9.50 0.81
C ILE A 721 3.28 -9.59 -0.49
N LEU A 722 3.46 -8.46 -1.18
CA LEU A 722 4.22 -8.41 -2.43
C LEU A 722 5.65 -8.92 -2.26
N VAL A 723 6.33 -8.54 -1.17
CA VAL A 723 7.70 -9.00 -0.90
C VAL A 723 7.74 -10.52 -0.76
N HIS A 724 6.80 -11.11 -0.02
CA HIS A 724 6.70 -12.55 0.20
C HIS A 724 6.38 -13.33 -1.09
N VAL A 725 5.51 -12.79 -1.94
CA VAL A 725 5.08 -13.45 -3.19
C VAL A 725 6.08 -13.24 -4.34
N SER A 726 6.86 -12.15 -4.33
CA SER A 726 7.70 -11.74 -5.46
C SER A 726 8.77 -12.76 -5.85
N GLY A 727 9.42 -13.40 -4.88
CA GLY A 727 10.49 -14.38 -5.14
C GLY A 727 10.00 -15.57 -5.96
N TYR A 728 8.79 -16.04 -5.68
CA TYR A 728 8.15 -17.12 -6.42
C TYR A 728 7.89 -16.75 -7.89
N HIS A 729 7.40 -15.53 -8.16
CA HIS A 729 7.18 -15.08 -9.53
C HIS A 729 8.47 -15.05 -10.35
N TRP A 730 9.58 -14.57 -9.77
CA TRP A 730 10.87 -14.57 -10.45
C TRP A 730 11.42 -15.98 -10.70
N ALA A 731 11.26 -16.89 -9.73
CA ALA A 731 11.64 -18.29 -9.92
C ALA A 731 10.84 -18.94 -11.07
N MET A 732 9.53 -18.70 -11.13
CA MET A 732 8.66 -19.20 -12.19
C MET A 732 9.05 -18.65 -13.56
N LEU A 733 9.40 -17.36 -13.65
CA LEU A 733 9.89 -16.74 -14.87
C LEU A 733 11.12 -17.49 -15.41
N GLY A 734 12.06 -17.84 -14.53
CA GLY A 734 13.25 -18.63 -14.88
C GLY A 734 12.89 -20.01 -15.44
N VAL A 735 11.93 -20.69 -14.83
CA VAL A 735 11.44 -22.00 -15.29
C VAL A 735 10.82 -21.90 -16.69
N VAL A 736 9.96 -20.90 -16.95
CA VAL A 736 9.33 -20.70 -18.26
C VAL A 736 10.37 -20.43 -19.35
N ILE A 737 11.34 -19.58 -19.07
CA ILE A 737 12.45 -19.30 -20.00
C ILE A 737 13.27 -20.56 -20.26
N GLY A 738 13.55 -21.35 -19.21
CA GLY A 738 14.27 -22.61 -19.32
C GLY A 738 13.56 -23.63 -20.22
N VAL A 739 12.27 -23.88 -19.98
CA VAL A 739 11.47 -24.81 -20.80
C VAL A 739 11.38 -24.33 -22.25
N GLY A 740 11.18 -23.01 -22.47
CA GLY A 740 11.19 -22.41 -23.81
C GLY A 740 12.53 -22.60 -24.53
N THR A 741 13.64 -22.40 -23.83
CA THR A 741 15.01 -22.59 -24.37
C THR A 741 15.25 -24.04 -24.78
N ILE A 742 14.85 -25.00 -23.93
CA ILE A 742 14.97 -26.43 -24.24
C ILE A 742 14.09 -26.80 -25.44
N SER A 743 12.89 -26.23 -25.55
CA SER A 743 12.00 -26.45 -26.70
C SER A 743 12.64 -26.03 -28.02
N VAL A 744 13.26 -24.85 -28.05
CA VAL A 744 13.95 -24.36 -29.26
C VAL A 744 15.18 -25.23 -29.57
N ALA A 745 15.91 -25.66 -28.54
CA ALA A 745 17.08 -26.52 -28.71
C ALA A 745 16.71 -27.88 -29.31
N ASP A 746 15.63 -28.52 -28.83
CA ASP A 746 15.12 -29.79 -29.35
C ASP A 746 14.76 -29.69 -30.84
N THR A 747 14.05 -28.63 -31.21
CA THR A 747 13.70 -28.34 -32.60
C THR A 747 14.92 -28.14 -33.49
N LEU A 748 15.92 -27.38 -33.04
CA LEU A 748 17.16 -27.15 -33.80
C LEU A 748 17.97 -28.45 -33.94
N LEU A 749 18.08 -29.25 -32.89
CA LEU A 749 18.73 -30.57 -32.89
C LEU A 749 18.08 -31.51 -33.92
N ALA A 750 16.76 -31.58 -33.95
CA ALA A 750 16.04 -32.37 -34.94
C ALA A 750 16.35 -31.91 -36.37
N GLY A 751 16.43 -30.59 -36.58
CA GLY A 751 16.84 -30.00 -37.85
C GLY A 751 18.25 -30.42 -38.27
N VAL A 752 19.21 -30.45 -37.35
CA VAL A 752 20.59 -30.91 -37.61
C VAL A 752 20.60 -32.38 -38.03
N MET A 753 19.86 -33.23 -37.31
CA MET A 753 19.84 -34.68 -37.56
C MET A 753 19.27 -35.04 -38.93
N GLU A 754 18.24 -34.33 -39.37
CA GLU A 754 17.66 -34.57 -40.70
C GLU A 754 18.51 -33.99 -41.84
N ARG A 755 19.25 -32.92 -41.56
CA ARG A 755 20.13 -32.25 -42.54
C ARG A 755 21.56 -32.76 -42.49
N ARG A 756 21.82 -33.86 -41.79
CA ARG A 756 23.18 -34.38 -41.59
C ARG A 756 23.89 -34.66 -42.92
N ARG A 757 23.18 -35.20 -43.92
CA ARG A 757 23.70 -35.39 -45.30
C ARG A 757 24.02 -34.06 -45.98
N GLU A 758 23.11 -33.08 -45.93
CA GLU A 758 23.33 -31.74 -46.49
C GLU A 758 24.54 -31.04 -45.85
N ILE A 759 24.68 -31.14 -44.52
CA ILE A 759 25.81 -30.58 -43.76
C ILE A 759 27.12 -31.26 -44.18
N GLY A 760 27.11 -32.59 -44.35
CA GLY A 760 28.25 -33.35 -44.86
C GLY A 760 28.68 -32.88 -46.25
N VAL A 761 27.72 -32.68 -47.17
CA VAL A 761 27.99 -32.15 -48.52
C VAL A 761 28.54 -30.72 -48.45
N LEU A 762 27.96 -29.82 -47.65
CA LEU A 762 28.46 -28.45 -47.49
C LEU A 762 29.92 -28.44 -47.00
N LYS A 763 30.26 -29.31 -46.05
CA LYS A 763 31.63 -29.46 -45.55
C LYS A 763 32.56 -30.09 -46.60
N ALA A 764 32.08 -31.05 -47.39
CA ALA A 764 32.85 -31.64 -48.49
C ALA A 764 33.16 -30.62 -49.61
N VAL A 765 32.27 -29.64 -49.82
CA VAL A 765 32.44 -28.52 -50.76
C VAL A 765 33.29 -27.38 -50.17
N GLY A 766 33.84 -27.54 -48.96
CA GLY A 766 34.82 -26.62 -48.37
C GLY A 766 34.28 -25.61 -47.36
N TRP A 767 33.05 -25.76 -46.86
CA TRP A 767 32.55 -24.90 -45.77
C TRP A 767 33.31 -25.14 -44.46
N ARG A 768 33.79 -24.04 -43.83
CA ARG A 768 34.44 -24.08 -42.51
C ARG A 768 33.45 -24.51 -41.42
N THR A 769 33.92 -25.26 -40.42
CA THR A 769 33.12 -25.68 -39.25
C THR A 769 32.46 -24.51 -38.53
N GLY A 770 33.16 -23.39 -38.38
CA GLY A 770 32.61 -22.16 -37.81
C GLY A 770 31.50 -21.51 -38.66
N ALA A 771 31.56 -21.64 -39.98
CA ALA A 771 30.51 -21.14 -40.88
C ALA A 771 29.23 -21.99 -40.76
N VAL A 772 29.38 -23.31 -40.61
CA VAL A 772 28.25 -24.22 -40.34
C VAL A 772 27.64 -23.92 -38.96
N ALA A 773 28.45 -23.75 -37.92
CA ALA A 773 27.95 -23.38 -36.58
C ALA A 773 27.23 -22.02 -36.60
N GLY A 774 27.78 -21.01 -37.29
CA GLY A 774 27.17 -19.69 -37.45
C GLY A 774 25.83 -19.71 -38.19
N LEU A 775 25.60 -20.68 -39.08
CA LEU A 775 24.31 -20.88 -39.74
C LEU A 775 23.21 -21.24 -38.74
N PHE A 776 23.47 -22.22 -37.87
CA PHE A 776 22.50 -22.67 -36.86
C PHE A 776 22.29 -21.65 -35.74
N LEU A 777 23.33 -20.90 -35.36
CA LEU A 777 23.18 -19.78 -34.42
C LEU A 777 22.23 -18.70 -34.98
N ARG A 778 22.38 -18.33 -36.25
CA ARG A 778 21.46 -17.38 -36.91
C ARG A 778 20.05 -17.95 -37.05
N GLU A 779 19.90 -19.24 -37.33
CA GLU A 779 18.60 -19.91 -37.38
C GLU A 779 17.90 -19.87 -36.01
N GLY A 780 18.64 -20.11 -34.91
CA GLY A 780 18.15 -19.97 -33.54
C GLY A 780 17.73 -18.54 -33.20
N VAL A 781 18.52 -17.53 -33.57
CA VAL A 781 18.16 -16.10 -33.39
C VAL A 781 16.89 -15.75 -34.14
N LEU A 782 16.79 -16.13 -35.42
CA LEU A 782 15.62 -15.83 -36.25
C LEU A 782 14.36 -16.50 -35.72
N LEU A 783 14.46 -17.76 -35.28
CA LEU A 783 13.35 -18.47 -34.65
C LEU A 783 12.94 -17.84 -33.31
N GLY A 784 13.92 -17.46 -32.48
CA GLY A 784 13.69 -16.80 -31.20
C GLY A 784 13.03 -15.43 -31.36
N LEU A 785 13.47 -14.61 -32.31
CA LEU A 785 12.88 -13.30 -32.58
C LEU A 785 11.49 -13.41 -33.23
N ALA A 786 11.32 -14.29 -34.23
CA ALA A 786 10.01 -14.50 -34.87
C ALA A 786 8.99 -15.05 -33.88
N GLY A 787 9.39 -16.02 -33.05
CA GLY A 787 8.61 -16.50 -31.92
C GLY A 787 8.32 -15.38 -30.92
N GLY A 788 9.34 -14.61 -30.53
CA GLY A 788 9.21 -13.48 -29.61
C GLY A 788 8.20 -12.42 -30.06
N VAL A 789 8.23 -12.02 -31.34
CA VAL A 789 7.28 -11.05 -31.91
C VAL A 789 5.86 -11.59 -31.89
N MET A 790 5.65 -12.78 -32.46
CA MET A 790 4.32 -13.38 -32.50
C MET A 790 3.78 -13.66 -31.09
N GLY A 791 4.65 -14.17 -30.21
CA GLY A 791 4.32 -14.42 -28.82
C GLY A 791 3.95 -13.15 -28.09
N SER A 792 4.73 -12.09 -28.21
CA SER A 792 4.43 -10.82 -27.56
C SER A 792 3.07 -10.26 -27.99
N LEU A 793 2.71 -10.38 -29.28
CA LEU A 793 1.38 -10.00 -29.77
C LEU A 793 0.27 -10.84 -29.15
N LEU A 794 0.43 -12.17 -29.09
CA LEU A 794 -0.55 -13.08 -28.49
C LEU A 794 -0.68 -12.88 -26.97
N GLY A 795 0.43 -12.75 -26.27
CA GLY A 795 0.48 -12.55 -24.81
C GLY A 795 -0.12 -11.22 -24.38
N LEU A 796 0.22 -10.14 -25.10
CA LEU A 796 -0.38 -8.84 -24.88
C LEU A 796 -1.87 -8.85 -25.23
N GLY A 797 -2.25 -9.47 -26.36
CA GLY A 797 -3.65 -9.62 -26.76
C GLY A 797 -4.49 -10.36 -25.71
N ALA A 798 -3.97 -11.46 -25.17
CA ALA A 798 -4.61 -12.19 -24.08
C ALA A 798 -4.75 -11.35 -22.80
N PHE A 799 -3.73 -10.58 -22.44
CA PHE A 799 -3.78 -9.66 -21.30
C PHE A 799 -4.84 -8.58 -21.49
N LEU A 800 -4.86 -7.93 -22.66
CA LEU A 800 -5.83 -6.88 -22.99
C LEU A 800 -7.27 -7.41 -23.05
N ALA A 801 -7.46 -8.63 -23.55
CA ALA A 801 -8.78 -9.27 -23.58
C ALA A 801 -9.32 -9.61 -22.18
N LEU A 802 -8.44 -9.87 -21.20
CA LEU A 802 -8.83 -10.23 -19.83
C LEU A 802 -9.00 -9.00 -18.92
N TYR A 803 -8.12 -8.00 -19.06
CA TYR A 803 -8.05 -6.88 -18.11
C TYR A 803 -8.55 -5.55 -18.69
N HIS A 804 -8.64 -5.40 -20.01
CA HIS A 804 -9.03 -4.15 -20.68
C HIS A 804 -8.21 -2.91 -20.25
N VAL A 805 -6.99 -3.09 -19.73
CA VAL A 805 -6.10 -2.01 -19.29
C VAL A 805 -4.93 -1.88 -20.27
N LEU A 806 -4.80 -0.70 -20.88
CA LEU A 806 -3.66 -0.34 -21.72
C LEU A 806 -2.79 0.69 -20.99
N SER A 807 -1.50 0.39 -20.79
CA SER A 807 -0.54 1.32 -20.20
C SER A 807 0.75 1.38 -21.03
N TRP A 808 1.42 2.54 -21.00
CA TRP A 808 2.72 2.73 -21.66
C TRP A 808 3.78 1.72 -21.18
N ALA A 809 3.71 1.30 -19.92
CA ALA A 809 4.62 0.30 -19.36
C ALA A 809 4.56 -1.06 -20.09
N LEU A 810 3.45 -1.39 -20.76
CA LEU A 810 3.31 -2.62 -21.53
C LEU A 810 4.25 -2.66 -22.73
N LEU A 811 4.65 -1.51 -23.29
CA LEU A 811 5.59 -1.47 -24.42
C LEU A 811 6.96 -2.02 -24.02
N TRP A 812 7.44 -1.68 -22.82
CA TRP A 812 8.68 -2.25 -22.30
C TRP A 812 8.58 -3.77 -22.10
N ILE A 813 7.42 -4.25 -21.68
CA ILE A 813 7.18 -5.70 -21.55
C ILE A 813 7.20 -6.39 -22.91
N VAL A 814 6.65 -5.76 -23.96
CA VAL A 814 6.72 -6.28 -25.34
C VAL A 814 8.17 -6.31 -25.83
N VAL A 815 8.96 -5.26 -25.59
CA VAL A 815 10.39 -5.24 -25.95
C VAL A 815 11.14 -6.37 -25.25
N LEU A 816 10.90 -6.57 -23.95
CA LEU A 816 11.45 -7.71 -23.20
C LEU A 816 10.96 -9.05 -23.76
N GLY A 817 9.69 -9.12 -24.15
CA GLY A 817 9.05 -10.28 -24.77
C GLY A 817 9.62 -10.69 -26.12
N VAL A 818 10.25 -9.77 -26.85
CA VAL A 818 10.97 -10.08 -28.11
C VAL A 818 12.44 -10.38 -27.85
N THR A 819 13.09 -9.61 -26.98
CA THR A 819 14.53 -9.71 -26.73
C THR A 819 14.90 -10.96 -25.94
N LEU A 820 14.17 -11.31 -24.88
CA LEU A 820 14.46 -12.49 -24.05
C LEU A 820 14.38 -13.80 -24.86
N PRO A 821 13.33 -14.06 -25.68
CA PRO A 821 13.31 -15.23 -26.56
C PRO A 821 14.40 -15.22 -27.63
N GLY A 822 14.82 -14.05 -28.12
CA GLY A 822 15.97 -13.93 -29.02
C GLY A 822 17.27 -14.43 -28.36
N VAL A 823 17.54 -13.99 -27.13
CA VAL A 823 18.69 -14.44 -26.34
C VAL A 823 18.59 -15.94 -26.01
N ALA A 824 17.41 -16.40 -25.59
CA ALA A 824 17.15 -17.82 -25.37
C ALA A 824 17.39 -18.66 -26.63
N GLY A 825 17.02 -18.15 -27.81
CA GLY A 825 17.29 -18.78 -29.10
C GLY A 825 18.78 -18.93 -29.41
N VAL A 826 19.61 -17.95 -29.03
CA VAL A 826 21.08 -18.06 -29.13
C VAL A 826 21.58 -19.18 -28.22
N LEU A 827 21.18 -19.17 -26.95
CA LEU A 827 21.59 -20.16 -25.95
C LEU A 827 21.17 -21.58 -26.38
N ALA A 828 19.94 -21.72 -26.86
CA ALA A 828 19.38 -22.96 -27.38
C ALA A 828 20.18 -23.50 -28.58
N ALA A 829 20.69 -22.62 -29.45
CA ALA A 829 21.43 -23.00 -30.64
C ALA A 829 22.89 -23.42 -30.38
N LEU A 830 23.47 -23.12 -29.20
CA LEU A 830 24.87 -23.44 -28.89
C LEU A 830 25.17 -24.94 -28.97
N TYR A 831 24.30 -25.78 -28.43
CA TYR A 831 24.49 -27.24 -28.46
C TYR A 831 24.24 -27.85 -29.85
N PRO A 832 23.10 -27.61 -30.53
CA PRO A 832 22.88 -28.05 -31.91
C PRO A 832 23.97 -27.59 -32.88
N ALA A 833 24.45 -26.34 -32.76
CA ALA A 833 25.53 -25.83 -33.62
C ALA A 833 26.84 -26.60 -33.42
N ARG A 834 27.18 -26.98 -32.19
CA ARG A 834 28.34 -27.84 -31.90
C ARG A 834 28.17 -29.23 -32.49
N VAL A 835 26.97 -29.82 -32.40
CA VAL A 835 26.66 -31.12 -33.01
C VAL A 835 26.79 -31.05 -34.53
N ALA A 836 26.23 -30.01 -35.16
CA ALA A 836 26.32 -29.79 -36.60
C ALA A 836 27.76 -29.58 -37.08
N ALA A 837 28.58 -28.83 -36.33
CA ALA A 837 29.97 -28.59 -36.69
C ALA A 837 30.82 -29.88 -36.69
N LYS A 838 30.47 -30.86 -35.83
CA LYS A 838 31.17 -32.13 -35.69
C LYS A 838 30.76 -33.21 -36.71
N VAL A 839 29.75 -32.96 -37.56
CA VAL A 839 29.34 -33.92 -38.59
C VAL A 839 30.51 -34.18 -39.56
N PRO A 840 31.00 -35.42 -39.71
CA PRO A 840 32.12 -35.71 -40.61
C PRO A 840 31.70 -35.59 -42.08
N PRO A 841 32.56 -35.07 -42.98
CA PRO A 841 32.24 -34.98 -44.42
C PRO A 841 31.96 -36.34 -45.06
N ALA A 842 32.62 -37.40 -44.57
CA ALA A 842 32.51 -38.77 -45.08
C ALA A 842 31.08 -39.36 -44.97
N GLU A 843 30.27 -38.89 -44.02
CA GLU A 843 28.86 -39.32 -43.89
C GLU A 843 28.00 -38.91 -45.10
N ALA A 844 28.45 -37.94 -45.93
CA ALA A 844 27.75 -37.59 -47.17
C ALA A 844 27.81 -38.69 -48.24
N VAL A 845 28.79 -39.60 -48.14
CA VAL A 845 29.16 -40.58 -49.18
C VAL A 845 28.77 -42.02 -48.80
N GLN A 846 28.69 -42.36 -47.51
CA GLN A 846 28.56 -43.75 -47.02
C GLN A 846 27.13 -44.34 -46.97
N TYR A 847 26.10 -43.62 -47.43
CA TYR A 847 24.72 -44.13 -47.45
C TYR A 847 24.27 -44.40 -48.89
N GLU A 848 24.82 -45.46 -49.47
CA GLU A 848 24.24 -46.22 -50.59
C GLU A 848 24.06 -47.67 -50.16
#